data_AF-A0AAV4ZH71-F1
#
_entry.id   AF-A0AAV4ZH71-F1
#
_cell.length_a   1.000
_cell.length_b   1.000
_cell.length_c   1.000
_cell.angle_alpha   90.00
_cell.angle_beta   90.00
_cell.angle_gamma   90.00
#
_symmetry.space_group_name_H-M   'P 1'
#
loop_
_entity.id
_entity.type
_entity.pdbx_description
1 polymer ?
#
loop_
_entity_poly.entity_id
_entity_poly.type
_entity_poly.pdbx_seq_one_letter_code
_entity_poly.pdbx_strand_id
1 'polypeptide(L)'
;MGTRIFRDRAEAGRELASHLAGYAGRRDVVVLALPRGGVPVAAEVARALAAPLDVFVVRKLGVPGHEELAMGAIATGGVRVLNDEVVASLKIPPYLIERVAAQEREELDRRERLYRGGRPPAEVRGRAIILVDDGLATGATMQAAIRAIRKRGPGRIVVAVPTAARSTAARLESEADEVVCAVRPEPFWAVGASYEDFEQTSDDEVRRLLGRAQAPAPDLEAGAATDAALVARLKACATRLDGSAGDYDPLLGLIGEARFVLLGEASHGTHEFYSERAAITARLIREKRFTAVAIEADWPDAWRVNRYVRGDSDDLDATEALAGFRRFPTWMWRNTEMVAFVEWLRTYNRDLPASEPKVGLYGIDLYSLRASMKAVIRCLAAVDPAAAEAARTRYACFDRFGESGQVYGFMTGLKGVGSCQEPAMAQLLALQRRMADTLSWSGSTDREELFNAEQNARVVRSAEAYYRTMFLAEVSSWNLRDRHMADSLEALIAHPERRGEPAKVAVWAHNSHLGDARATQMGARGELNLGQLMRERHGAAVFNVGFTTFSGTVTAASDWDAPAERKRVRPALPDSYEALFHALGPGRFFLSLAPGSEAARLLGAARGERAIGVIYRPDTERRSHYFEARLPEQFDAILHFDETRAVTPLERTAGWEAGEVPETFPVGL
;
A
#
# COMPACT_ATOMS: atom_id res chain seq x y z
N MET A 1 3.01 19.83 -17.20
CA MET A 1 1.77 19.47 -17.92
C MET A 1 1.10 18.39 -17.10
N GLY A 2 -0.06 18.67 -16.51
CA GLY A 2 -0.75 17.70 -15.65
C GLY A 2 -1.23 16.50 -16.45
N THR A 3 -0.91 15.30 -16.00
CA THR A 3 -1.38 14.04 -16.58
C THR A 3 -2.91 14.02 -16.49
N ARG A 4 -3.59 13.93 -17.64
CA ARG A 4 -5.05 13.77 -17.70
C ARG A 4 -5.37 12.34 -17.26
N ILE A 5 -6.35 12.18 -16.36
CA ILE A 5 -6.57 10.96 -15.56
C ILE A 5 -7.73 10.13 -16.13
N PHE A 6 -8.78 10.81 -16.60
CA PHE A 6 -9.96 10.22 -17.22
C PHE A 6 -10.09 10.76 -18.64
N ARG A 7 -10.50 9.92 -19.58
CA ARG A 7 -10.84 10.32 -20.94
C ARG A 7 -12.05 11.23 -20.97
N ASP A 8 -13.12 10.85 -20.29
CA ASP A 8 -14.38 11.59 -20.24
C ASP A 8 -15.13 11.36 -18.91
N ARG A 9 -16.28 12.01 -18.74
CA ARG A 9 -17.12 11.85 -17.54
C ARG A 9 -17.72 10.45 -17.38
N ALA A 10 -17.89 9.70 -18.47
CA ALA A 10 -18.44 8.35 -18.39
C ALA A 10 -17.38 7.37 -17.87
N GLU A 11 -16.13 7.49 -18.31
CA GLU A 11 -15.01 6.71 -17.75
C GLU A 11 -14.81 7.03 -16.27
N ALA A 12 -14.81 8.32 -15.92
CA ALA A 12 -14.72 8.75 -14.53
C ALA A 12 -15.90 8.23 -13.67
N GLY A 13 -17.10 8.11 -14.25
CA GLY A 13 -18.26 7.52 -13.59
C GLY A 13 -18.15 6.01 -13.38
N ARG A 14 -17.59 5.27 -14.34
CA ARG A 14 -17.32 3.83 -14.19
C ARG A 14 -16.26 3.57 -13.12
N GLU A 15 -15.21 4.38 -13.09
CA GLU A 15 -14.21 4.32 -12.04
C GLU A 15 -14.83 4.64 -10.67
N LEU A 16 -15.58 5.74 -10.56
CA LEU A 16 -16.25 6.10 -9.32
C LEU A 16 -17.23 5.01 -8.86
N ALA A 17 -17.89 4.32 -9.79
CA ALA A 17 -18.81 3.24 -9.47
C ALA A 17 -18.12 2.04 -8.82
N SER A 18 -16.88 1.71 -9.22
CA SER A 18 -16.13 0.59 -8.62
C SER A 18 -15.84 0.86 -7.13
N HIS A 19 -15.63 2.14 -6.76
CA HIS A 19 -15.47 2.57 -5.37
C HIS A 19 -16.78 2.52 -4.55
N LEU A 20 -17.94 2.44 -5.21
CA LEU A 20 -19.26 2.41 -4.60
C LEU A 20 -19.91 1.01 -4.59
N ALA A 21 -19.18 -0.03 -4.98
CA ALA A 21 -19.73 -1.39 -5.15
C ALA A 21 -20.49 -1.94 -3.92
N GLY A 22 -20.14 -1.50 -2.70
CA GLY A 22 -20.86 -1.85 -1.47
C GLY A 22 -22.32 -1.37 -1.41
N TYR A 23 -22.73 -0.49 -2.32
CA TYR A 23 -24.10 -0.01 -2.49
C TYR A 23 -24.88 -0.74 -3.59
N ALA A 24 -24.24 -1.64 -4.35
CA ALA A 24 -24.87 -2.31 -5.49
C ALA A 24 -26.01 -3.25 -5.04
N GLY A 25 -27.13 -3.22 -5.77
CA GLY A 25 -28.29 -4.08 -5.53
C GLY A 25 -29.12 -3.73 -4.29
N ARG A 26 -28.71 -2.72 -3.51
CA ARG A 26 -29.46 -2.24 -2.35
C ARG A 26 -30.71 -1.47 -2.78
N ARG A 27 -31.86 -1.85 -2.22
CA ARG A 27 -33.15 -1.21 -2.52
C ARG A 27 -33.35 0.16 -1.86
N ASP A 28 -32.57 0.46 -0.82
CA ASP A 28 -32.62 1.72 -0.08
C ASP A 28 -31.68 2.80 -0.63
N VAL A 29 -30.95 2.53 -1.72
CA VAL A 29 -30.00 3.47 -2.34
C VAL A 29 -30.69 4.32 -3.40
N VAL A 30 -30.38 5.62 -3.41
CA VAL A 30 -30.77 6.56 -4.47
C VAL A 30 -29.55 7.37 -4.88
N VAL A 31 -29.28 7.43 -6.18
CA VAL A 31 -28.20 8.24 -6.75
C VAL A 31 -28.78 9.60 -7.17
N LEU A 32 -28.24 10.67 -6.58
CA LEU A 32 -28.63 12.04 -6.86
C LEU A 32 -27.46 12.79 -7.54
N ALA A 33 -27.67 13.18 -8.79
CA ALA A 33 -26.67 13.91 -9.57
C ALA A 33 -26.81 15.43 -9.37
N LEU A 34 -25.67 16.12 -9.18
CA LEU A 34 -25.61 17.58 -9.25
C LEU A 34 -25.43 18.00 -10.72
N PRO A 35 -26.40 18.68 -11.35
CA PRO A 35 -26.29 19.03 -12.75
C PRO A 35 -25.39 20.25 -13.00
N ARG A 36 -24.72 20.33 -14.15
CA ARG A 36 -24.89 19.45 -15.32
C ARG A 36 -23.86 18.34 -15.39
N GLY A 37 -22.60 18.64 -15.06
CA GLY A 37 -21.46 17.73 -15.21
C GLY A 37 -21.55 16.45 -14.37
N GLY A 38 -22.19 16.50 -13.20
CA GLY A 38 -22.39 15.30 -12.38
C GLY A 38 -23.33 14.25 -12.99
N VAL A 39 -24.18 14.60 -13.96
CA VAL A 39 -25.20 13.68 -14.49
C VAL A 39 -24.61 12.53 -15.33
N PRO A 40 -23.69 12.76 -16.30
CA PRO A 40 -22.98 11.68 -16.97
C PRO A 40 -22.25 10.73 -16.02
N VAL A 41 -21.60 11.25 -14.99
CA VAL A 41 -20.90 10.45 -13.97
C VAL A 41 -21.91 9.61 -13.19
N ALA A 42 -22.97 10.24 -12.69
CA ALA A 42 -24.02 9.60 -11.90
C ALA A 42 -24.79 8.54 -12.69
N ALA A 43 -24.93 8.70 -14.01
CA ALA A 43 -25.61 7.72 -14.86
C ALA A 43 -24.85 6.39 -14.94
N GLU A 44 -23.51 6.44 -14.95
CA GLU A 44 -22.68 5.23 -14.88
C GLU A 44 -22.72 4.62 -13.48
N VAL A 45 -22.64 5.45 -12.43
CA VAL A 45 -22.78 5.00 -11.03
C VAL A 45 -24.12 4.31 -10.79
N ALA A 46 -25.23 4.95 -11.15
CA ALA A 46 -26.57 4.40 -10.97
C ALA A 46 -26.77 3.08 -11.73
N ARG A 47 -26.23 2.99 -12.96
CA ARG A 47 -26.28 1.77 -13.77
C ARG A 47 -25.53 0.62 -13.10
N ALA A 48 -24.30 0.88 -12.64
CA ALA A 48 -23.46 -0.11 -11.98
C ALA A 48 -24.07 -0.58 -10.65
N LEU A 49 -24.70 0.32 -9.89
CA LEU A 49 -25.32 -0.02 -8.61
C LEU A 49 -26.73 -0.60 -8.74
N ALA A 50 -27.32 -0.62 -9.95
CA ALA A 50 -28.73 -0.91 -10.19
C ALA A 50 -29.67 -0.05 -9.31
N ALA A 51 -29.31 1.22 -9.12
CA ALA A 51 -30.01 2.16 -8.25
C ALA A 51 -30.75 3.23 -9.06
N PRO A 52 -31.88 3.77 -8.55
CA PRO A 52 -32.59 4.86 -9.20
C PRO A 52 -31.71 6.12 -9.28
N LEU A 53 -31.70 6.73 -10.46
CA LEU A 53 -31.03 8.00 -10.74
C LEU A 53 -32.04 9.15 -10.79
N ASP A 54 -31.79 10.22 -10.04
CA ASP A 54 -32.50 11.49 -10.17
C ASP A 54 -31.52 12.69 -10.06
N VAL A 55 -31.99 13.88 -10.40
CA VAL A 55 -31.23 15.12 -10.26
C VAL A 55 -31.52 15.83 -8.94
N PHE A 56 -30.49 16.43 -8.36
CA PHE A 56 -30.62 17.32 -7.22
C PHE A 56 -30.09 18.71 -7.58
N VAL A 57 -31.00 19.60 -7.99
CA VAL A 57 -30.66 20.96 -8.39
C VAL A 57 -30.43 21.82 -7.15
N VAL A 58 -29.27 22.45 -7.09
CA VAL A 58 -28.84 23.38 -6.03
C VAL A 58 -28.37 24.68 -6.66
N ARG A 59 -28.74 25.81 -6.05
CA ARG A 59 -28.30 27.17 -6.44
C ARG A 59 -27.71 27.88 -5.22
N LYS A 60 -26.56 28.50 -5.41
CA LYS A 60 -25.88 29.33 -4.40
C LYS A 60 -26.60 30.68 -4.31
N LEU A 61 -26.82 31.17 -3.10
CA LEU A 61 -27.24 32.55 -2.85
C LEU A 61 -25.98 33.38 -2.63
N GLY A 62 -25.53 34.09 -3.67
CA GLY A 62 -24.39 35.00 -3.60
C GLY A 62 -24.72 36.28 -2.84
N VAL A 63 -23.74 36.86 -2.15
CA VAL A 63 -23.87 38.21 -1.58
C VAL A 63 -23.91 39.22 -2.73
N PRO A 64 -24.92 40.12 -2.82
CA PRO A 64 -24.96 41.12 -3.89
C PRO A 64 -23.69 41.98 -3.94
N GLY A 65 -23.03 42.06 -5.10
CA GLY A 65 -21.75 42.76 -5.29
C GLY A 65 -20.51 41.92 -4.96
N HIS A 66 -20.69 40.73 -4.40
CA HIS A 66 -19.67 39.72 -4.14
C HIS A 66 -20.25 38.33 -4.44
N GLU A 67 -20.67 38.11 -5.68
CA GLU A 67 -21.45 36.94 -6.11
C GLU A 67 -20.71 35.61 -5.86
N GLU A 68 -19.38 35.65 -5.75
CA GLU A 68 -18.55 34.51 -5.41
C GLU A 68 -18.70 34.06 -3.93
N LEU A 69 -18.98 34.99 -3.01
CA LEU A 69 -19.21 34.72 -1.60
C LEU A 69 -20.65 34.24 -1.35
N ALA A 70 -20.82 33.03 -0.83
CA ALA A 70 -22.14 32.45 -0.55
C ALA A 70 -22.69 32.91 0.81
N MET A 71 -23.83 33.60 0.82
CA MET A 71 -24.62 33.81 2.06
C MET A 71 -25.60 32.67 2.33
N GLY A 72 -25.81 31.78 1.36
CA GLY A 72 -26.67 30.61 1.51
C GLY A 72 -26.78 29.80 0.23
N ALA A 73 -27.75 28.90 0.21
CA ALA A 73 -28.14 28.11 -0.95
C ALA A 73 -29.63 27.75 -0.89
N ILE A 74 -30.21 27.56 -2.07
CA ILE A 74 -31.52 26.95 -2.25
C ILE A 74 -31.38 25.66 -3.03
N ALA A 75 -32.22 24.68 -2.72
CA ALA A 75 -32.22 23.40 -3.40
C ALA A 75 -33.64 22.97 -3.78
N THR A 76 -33.67 21.91 -4.57
CA THR A 76 -34.87 21.18 -5.01
C THR A 76 -35.87 21.00 -3.85
N GLY A 77 -37.16 21.17 -4.15
CA GLY A 77 -38.30 21.07 -3.23
C GLY A 77 -38.19 21.96 -1.98
N GLY A 78 -38.00 23.26 -2.21
CA GLY A 78 -38.22 24.33 -1.24
C GLY A 78 -37.15 24.50 -0.16
N VAL A 79 -36.08 23.70 -0.18
CA VAL A 79 -35.06 23.77 0.89
C VAL A 79 -34.22 25.03 0.75
N ARG A 80 -34.06 25.75 1.86
CA ARG A 80 -33.15 26.91 2.00
C ARG A 80 -32.18 26.67 3.15
N VAL A 81 -30.91 26.98 2.91
CA VAL A 81 -29.83 26.92 3.90
C VAL A 81 -29.12 28.27 3.87
N LEU A 82 -28.96 28.92 5.02
CA LEU A 82 -28.22 30.17 5.15
C LEU A 82 -26.89 29.92 5.86
N ASN A 83 -25.90 30.77 5.58
CA ASN A 83 -24.67 30.85 6.34
C ASN A 83 -24.83 31.98 7.37
N ASP A 84 -25.24 31.62 8.58
CA ASP A 84 -25.58 32.58 9.63
C ASP A 84 -24.37 33.45 10.02
N GLU A 85 -23.15 32.93 9.94
CA GLU A 85 -21.92 33.69 10.19
C GLU A 85 -21.70 34.78 9.14
N VAL A 86 -21.83 34.47 7.85
CA VAL A 86 -21.69 35.45 6.75
C VAL A 86 -22.80 36.49 6.80
N VAL A 87 -24.04 36.05 7.06
CA VAL A 87 -25.20 36.94 7.19
C VAL A 87 -25.01 37.90 8.36
N ALA A 88 -24.53 37.41 9.52
CA ALA A 88 -24.30 38.24 10.70
C ALA A 88 -23.11 39.20 10.53
N SER A 89 -21.99 38.71 10.01
CA SER A 89 -20.74 39.50 9.87
C SER A 89 -20.85 40.62 8.83
N LEU A 90 -21.56 40.39 7.72
CA LEU A 90 -21.84 41.40 6.70
C LEU A 90 -23.13 42.19 6.96
N LYS A 91 -23.84 41.91 8.06
CA LYS A 91 -25.12 42.52 8.43
C LYS A 91 -26.12 42.52 7.27
N ILE A 92 -26.23 41.38 6.58
CA ILE A 92 -27.06 41.27 5.38
C ILE A 92 -28.53 41.35 5.80
N PRO A 93 -29.29 42.36 5.36
CA PRO A 93 -30.68 42.51 5.74
C PRO A 93 -31.54 41.40 5.11
N PRO A 94 -32.54 40.86 5.85
CA PRO A 94 -33.38 39.75 5.37
C PRO A 94 -34.01 39.97 3.99
N TYR A 95 -34.42 41.19 3.66
CA TYR A 95 -35.04 41.49 2.36
C TYR A 95 -34.08 41.26 1.17
N LEU A 96 -32.76 41.43 1.35
CA LEU A 96 -31.78 41.14 0.30
C LEU A 96 -31.63 39.63 0.09
N ILE A 97 -31.67 38.85 1.18
CA ILE A 97 -31.64 37.39 1.12
C ILE A 97 -32.87 36.89 0.36
N GLU A 98 -34.06 37.41 0.68
CA GLU A 98 -35.29 37.04 -0.02
C GLU A 98 -35.25 37.41 -1.50
N ARG A 99 -34.73 38.60 -1.85
CA ARG A 99 -34.59 39.02 -3.25
C ARG A 99 -33.70 38.08 -4.06
N VAL A 100 -32.51 37.76 -3.54
CA VAL A 100 -31.58 36.84 -4.22
C VAL A 100 -32.15 35.42 -4.26
N ALA A 101 -32.80 34.97 -3.18
CA ALA A 101 -33.46 33.67 -3.15
C ALA A 101 -34.59 33.54 -4.17
N ALA A 102 -35.39 34.60 -4.37
CA ALA A 102 -36.43 34.63 -5.39
C ALA A 102 -35.85 34.54 -6.80
N GLN A 103 -34.82 35.32 -7.11
CA GLN A 103 -34.13 35.30 -8.41
C GLN A 103 -33.53 33.91 -8.71
N GLU A 104 -32.83 33.32 -7.74
CA GLU A 104 -32.23 32.00 -7.92
C GLU A 104 -33.28 30.88 -7.98
N ARG A 105 -34.47 31.09 -7.37
CA ARG A 105 -35.56 30.11 -7.36
C ARG A 105 -36.16 29.94 -8.75
N GLU A 106 -36.31 31.01 -9.52
CA GLU A 106 -36.86 30.92 -10.89
C GLU A 106 -36.00 30.01 -11.77
N GLU A 107 -34.67 30.14 -11.71
CA GLU A 107 -33.74 29.29 -12.46
C GLU A 107 -33.70 27.86 -11.92
N LEU A 108 -33.78 27.69 -10.60
CA LEU A 108 -33.90 26.36 -9.98
C LEU A 108 -35.14 25.62 -10.50
N ASP A 109 -36.31 26.28 -10.46
CA ASP A 109 -37.58 25.71 -10.89
C ASP A 109 -37.59 25.45 -12.41
N ARG A 110 -36.97 26.32 -13.21
CA ARG A 110 -36.79 26.11 -14.66
C ARG A 110 -35.99 24.83 -14.93
N ARG A 111 -34.84 24.63 -14.28
CA ARG A 111 -34.01 23.43 -14.44
C ARG A 111 -34.69 22.18 -13.91
N GLU A 112 -35.36 22.28 -12.77
CA GLU A 112 -36.12 21.17 -12.19
C GLU A 112 -37.20 20.68 -13.16
N ARG A 113 -38.00 21.60 -13.73
CA ARG A 113 -39.00 21.27 -14.77
C ARG A 113 -38.37 20.68 -16.01
N LEU A 114 -37.26 21.26 -16.48
CA LEU A 114 -36.57 20.82 -17.70
C LEU A 114 -36.02 19.39 -17.58
N TYR A 115 -35.38 19.05 -16.47
CA TYR A 115 -34.74 17.74 -16.27
C TYR A 115 -35.72 16.65 -15.80
N ARG A 116 -36.71 17.00 -14.98
CA ARG A 116 -37.71 16.02 -14.52
C ARG A 116 -38.87 15.82 -15.48
N GLY A 117 -39.19 16.80 -16.34
CA GLY A 117 -40.31 16.71 -17.26
C GLY A 117 -41.65 16.48 -16.55
N GLY A 118 -41.81 17.00 -15.33
CA GLY A 118 -43.02 16.82 -14.50
C GLY A 118 -43.01 15.62 -13.54
N ARG A 119 -41.95 14.80 -13.54
CA ARG A 119 -41.78 13.71 -12.55
C ARG A 119 -41.61 14.26 -11.12
N PRO A 120 -42.15 13.59 -10.09
CA PRO A 120 -41.89 13.97 -8.70
C PRO A 120 -40.41 13.75 -8.33
N PRO A 121 -39.87 14.52 -7.36
CA PRO A 121 -38.52 14.28 -6.83
C PRO A 121 -38.38 12.88 -6.22
N ALA A 122 -37.19 12.29 -6.32
CA ALA A 122 -36.90 11.02 -5.67
C ALA A 122 -37.08 11.09 -4.14
N GLU A 123 -37.55 9.98 -3.55
CA GLU A 123 -37.74 9.86 -2.12
C GLU A 123 -36.41 9.75 -1.39
N VAL A 124 -36.19 10.64 -0.42
CA VAL A 124 -34.92 10.75 0.31
C VAL A 124 -35.00 10.20 1.74
N ARG A 125 -36.17 10.23 2.36
CA ARG A 125 -36.34 9.94 3.79
C ARG A 125 -35.97 8.48 4.09
N GLY A 126 -35.10 8.27 5.07
CA GLY A 126 -34.65 6.94 5.52
C GLY A 126 -33.79 6.17 4.51
N ARG A 127 -33.46 6.75 3.35
CA ARG A 127 -32.68 6.12 2.28
C ARG A 127 -31.20 6.50 2.35
N ALA A 128 -30.34 5.67 1.75
CA ALA A 128 -28.94 5.98 1.52
C ALA A 128 -28.80 6.81 0.22
N ILE A 129 -28.37 8.05 0.36
CA ILE A 129 -28.29 9.00 -0.75
C ILE A 129 -26.84 9.14 -1.20
N ILE A 130 -26.57 8.81 -2.46
CA ILE A 130 -25.25 9.01 -3.09
C ILE A 130 -25.32 10.29 -3.93
N LEU A 131 -24.66 11.34 -3.45
CA LEU A 131 -24.53 12.63 -4.13
C LEU A 131 -23.34 12.61 -5.07
N VAL A 132 -23.58 12.78 -6.37
CA VAL A 132 -22.55 12.67 -7.41
C VAL A 132 -22.34 13.99 -8.13
N ASP A 133 -21.07 14.37 -8.31
CA ASP A 133 -20.63 15.50 -9.15
C ASP A 133 -19.38 15.09 -9.97
N ASP A 134 -19.02 15.87 -10.99
CA ASP A 134 -17.84 15.58 -11.84
C ASP A 134 -16.50 15.96 -11.19
N GLY A 135 -16.51 16.70 -10.09
CA GLY A 135 -15.36 16.86 -9.23
C GLY A 135 -15.51 17.95 -8.18
N LEU A 136 -14.56 18.02 -7.26
CA LEU A 136 -14.59 18.98 -6.15
C LEU A 136 -13.35 19.87 -6.16
N ALA A 137 -13.50 21.08 -6.72
CA ALA A 137 -12.53 22.14 -6.52
C ALA A 137 -12.69 22.78 -5.14
N THR A 138 -13.75 23.59 -4.96
CA THR A 138 -14.05 24.25 -3.67
C THR A 138 -15.08 23.48 -2.84
N GLY A 139 -15.93 22.67 -3.48
CA GLY A 139 -16.95 21.86 -2.80
C GLY A 139 -18.15 22.62 -2.23
N ALA A 140 -18.28 23.92 -2.48
CA ALA A 140 -19.37 24.74 -1.93
C ALA A 140 -20.77 24.27 -2.39
N THR A 141 -20.94 23.89 -3.65
CA THR A 141 -22.20 23.35 -4.18
C THR A 141 -22.56 22.01 -3.53
N MET A 142 -21.56 21.14 -3.34
CA MET A 142 -21.73 19.86 -2.66
C MET A 142 -22.11 20.04 -1.19
N GLN A 143 -21.44 20.95 -0.49
CA GLN A 143 -21.76 21.32 0.90
C GLN A 143 -23.21 21.81 1.03
N ALA A 144 -23.66 22.68 0.12
CA ALA A 144 -25.05 23.11 0.06
C ALA A 144 -26.01 21.94 -0.19
N ALA A 145 -25.64 20.99 -1.06
CA ALA A 145 -26.44 19.81 -1.35
C ALA A 145 -26.62 18.91 -0.12
N ILE A 146 -25.53 18.62 0.60
CA ILE A 146 -25.53 17.81 1.84
C ILE A 146 -26.47 18.44 2.87
N ARG A 147 -26.31 19.74 3.15
CA ARG A 147 -27.12 20.46 4.14
C ARG A 147 -28.60 20.48 3.75
N ALA A 148 -28.89 20.62 2.46
CA ALA A 148 -30.27 20.60 1.98
C ALA A 148 -30.92 19.21 2.09
N ILE A 149 -30.19 18.16 1.75
CA ILE A 149 -30.66 16.77 1.84
C ILE A 149 -30.84 16.34 3.29
N ARG A 150 -29.94 16.73 4.20
CA ARG A 150 -30.02 16.37 5.62
C ARG A 150 -31.32 16.85 6.28
N LYS A 151 -31.87 18.00 5.86
CA LYS A 151 -33.20 18.49 6.31
C LYS A 151 -34.37 17.58 5.92
N ARG A 152 -34.18 16.64 4.98
CA ARG A 152 -35.19 15.67 4.54
C ARG A 152 -35.11 14.32 5.25
N GLY A 153 -34.17 14.16 6.19
CA GLY A 153 -34.01 12.96 7.00
C GLY A 153 -33.58 11.71 6.23
N PRO A 154 -32.49 11.75 5.44
CA PRO A 154 -31.92 10.54 4.85
C PRO A 154 -31.42 9.59 5.95
N GLY A 155 -31.32 8.30 5.62
CA GLY A 155 -30.65 7.32 6.47
C GLY A 155 -29.12 7.47 6.41
N ARG A 156 -28.59 7.89 5.26
CA ARG A 156 -27.16 8.15 5.04
C ARG A 156 -26.93 9.11 3.88
N ILE A 157 -25.88 9.91 3.93
CA ILE A 157 -25.41 10.79 2.85
C ILE A 157 -23.97 10.41 2.50
N VAL A 158 -23.79 9.95 1.27
CA VAL A 158 -22.49 9.62 0.67
C VAL A 158 -22.19 10.66 -0.40
N VAL A 159 -21.04 11.32 -0.32
CA VAL A 159 -20.54 12.17 -1.40
C VAL A 159 -19.64 11.30 -2.28
N ALA A 160 -19.86 11.29 -3.59
CA ALA A 160 -19.07 10.52 -4.53
C ALA A 160 -18.64 11.38 -5.72
N VAL A 161 -17.34 11.55 -5.91
CA VAL A 161 -16.79 12.33 -7.04
C VAL A 161 -15.56 11.66 -7.65
N PRO A 162 -15.29 11.82 -8.96
CA PRO A 162 -14.11 11.21 -9.56
C PRO A 162 -12.80 11.89 -9.16
N THR A 163 -12.81 13.22 -8.97
CA THR A 163 -11.62 14.00 -8.63
C THR A 163 -11.92 15.06 -7.59
N ALA A 164 -11.01 15.30 -6.64
CA ALA A 164 -11.18 16.33 -5.62
C ALA A 164 -9.83 16.91 -5.14
N ALA A 165 -9.85 18.20 -4.78
CA ALA A 165 -8.80 18.77 -3.96
C ALA A 165 -8.79 18.11 -2.58
N ARG A 166 -7.62 17.71 -2.08
CA ARG A 166 -7.50 17.01 -0.78
C ARG A 166 -8.09 17.78 0.39
N SER A 167 -7.86 19.09 0.43
CA SER A 167 -8.43 20.00 1.43
C SER A 167 -9.96 20.05 1.38
N THR A 168 -10.54 20.03 0.18
CA THR A 168 -11.99 20.04 -0.02
C THR A 168 -12.64 18.72 0.38
N ALA A 169 -12.03 17.58 0.02
CA ALA A 169 -12.50 16.27 0.45
C ALA A 169 -12.48 16.13 1.98
N ALA A 170 -11.37 16.49 2.62
CA ALA A 170 -11.24 16.46 4.09
C ALA A 170 -12.28 17.35 4.79
N ARG A 171 -12.60 18.52 4.23
CA ARG A 171 -13.64 19.38 4.78
C ARG A 171 -15.02 18.75 4.71
N LEU A 172 -15.36 18.10 3.60
CA LEU A 172 -16.66 17.44 3.42
C LEU A 172 -16.80 16.16 4.23
N GLU A 173 -15.70 15.51 4.63
CA GLU A 173 -15.71 14.35 5.55
C GLU A 173 -16.30 14.72 6.94
N SER A 174 -16.26 16.00 7.33
CA SER A 174 -16.94 16.48 8.55
C SER A 174 -18.44 16.71 8.38
N GLU A 175 -18.93 16.77 7.13
CA GLU A 175 -20.33 17.07 6.82
C GLU A 175 -21.09 15.90 6.20
N ALA A 176 -20.46 14.93 5.53
CA ALA A 176 -21.12 13.73 4.99
C ALA A 176 -20.84 12.50 5.86
N ASP A 177 -21.68 11.46 5.75
CA ASP A 177 -21.44 10.19 6.46
C ASP A 177 -20.32 9.38 5.79
N GLU A 178 -20.04 9.68 4.52
CA GLU A 178 -18.95 9.10 3.74
C GLU A 178 -18.58 10.03 2.58
N VAL A 179 -17.29 10.16 2.27
CA VAL A 179 -16.79 10.87 1.07
C VAL A 179 -15.91 9.93 0.26
N VAL A 180 -16.42 9.53 -0.89
CA VAL A 180 -15.76 8.67 -1.88
C VAL A 180 -15.19 9.56 -2.98
N CYS A 181 -13.87 9.50 -3.17
CA CYS A 181 -13.20 10.19 -4.26
C CYS A 181 -12.36 9.17 -5.04
N ALA A 182 -12.56 9.06 -6.35
CA ALA A 182 -11.79 8.09 -7.15
C ALA A 182 -10.30 8.43 -7.15
N VAL A 183 -9.96 9.70 -7.42
CA VAL A 183 -8.58 10.20 -7.43
C VAL A 183 -8.46 11.55 -6.72
N ARG A 184 -7.39 11.76 -5.96
CA ARG A 184 -7.08 13.05 -5.30
C ARG A 184 -5.73 13.55 -5.82
N PRO A 185 -5.65 14.17 -7.02
CA PRO A 185 -4.38 14.52 -7.64
C PRO A 185 -3.64 15.59 -6.84
N GLU A 186 -2.31 15.45 -6.75
CA GLU A 186 -1.41 16.43 -6.13
C GLU A 186 -0.28 16.81 -7.10
N PRO A 187 -0.15 18.10 -7.49
CA PRO A 187 -1.03 19.22 -7.15
C PRO A 187 -2.41 19.17 -7.85
N PHE A 188 -3.47 19.56 -7.12
CA PHE A 188 -4.81 19.74 -7.70
C PHE A 188 -4.93 21.12 -8.36
N TRP A 189 -5.13 21.16 -9.68
CA TRP A 189 -5.27 22.41 -10.43
C TRP A 189 -6.73 22.83 -10.61
N ALA A 190 -7.52 21.96 -11.23
CA ALA A 190 -8.94 22.17 -11.52
C ALA A 190 -9.60 20.83 -11.81
N VAL A 191 -10.93 20.74 -11.69
CA VAL A 191 -11.69 19.52 -12.02
C VAL A 191 -11.42 19.08 -13.46
N GLY A 192 -11.53 20.00 -14.43
CA GLY A 192 -11.30 19.70 -15.84
C GLY A 192 -9.88 19.26 -16.18
N ALA A 193 -8.88 19.51 -15.32
CA ALA A 193 -7.52 19.05 -15.54
C ALA A 193 -7.37 17.53 -15.36
N SER A 194 -8.33 16.89 -14.67
CA SER A 194 -8.40 15.44 -14.55
C SER A 194 -9.03 14.75 -15.77
N TYR A 195 -9.54 15.50 -16.74
CA TYR A 195 -10.26 14.98 -17.91
C TYR A 195 -9.54 15.28 -19.23
N GLU A 196 -9.50 14.34 -20.18
CA GLU A 196 -9.03 14.58 -21.55
C GLU A 196 -10.08 15.34 -22.36
N ASP A 197 -11.33 14.90 -22.26
CA ASP A 197 -12.54 15.55 -22.76
C ASP A 197 -13.37 16.04 -21.56
N PHE A 198 -13.45 17.37 -21.46
CA PHE A 198 -14.25 18.07 -20.46
C PHE A 198 -15.25 19.04 -21.10
N GLU A 199 -15.81 18.68 -22.25
CA GLU A 199 -16.84 19.49 -22.91
C GLU A 199 -18.04 19.76 -21.99
N GLN A 200 -18.71 20.89 -22.21
CA GLN A 200 -19.81 21.29 -21.35
C GLN A 200 -21.04 20.41 -21.59
N THR A 201 -21.47 19.66 -20.57
CA THR A 201 -22.69 18.83 -20.62
C THR A 201 -23.92 19.69 -20.93
N SER A 202 -24.65 19.33 -21.98
CA SER A 202 -25.86 20.04 -22.43
C SER A 202 -27.11 19.61 -21.67
N ASP A 203 -28.16 20.45 -21.69
CA ASP A 203 -29.44 20.11 -21.05
C ASP A 203 -30.11 18.89 -21.73
N ASP A 204 -29.95 18.72 -23.04
CA ASP A 204 -30.48 17.57 -23.77
C ASP A 204 -29.74 16.27 -23.44
N GLU A 205 -28.43 16.36 -23.22
CA GLU A 205 -27.65 15.23 -22.72
C GLU A 205 -28.09 14.79 -21.32
N VAL A 206 -28.31 15.75 -20.41
CA VAL A 206 -28.87 15.48 -19.08
C VAL A 206 -30.22 14.75 -19.19
N ARG A 207 -31.13 15.25 -20.04
CA ARG A 207 -32.45 14.63 -20.25
C ARG A 207 -32.35 13.20 -20.81
N ARG A 208 -31.46 12.98 -21.78
CA ARG A 208 -31.23 11.66 -22.39
C ARG A 208 -30.71 10.65 -21.37
N LEU A 209 -29.76 11.03 -20.52
CA LEU A 209 -29.19 10.16 -19.49
C LEU A 209 -30.20 9.81 -18.40
N LEU A 210 -30.99 10.78 -17.96
CA LEU A 210 -32.07 10.55 -16.98
C LEU A 210 -33.20 9.67 -17.54
N GLY A 211 -33.43 9.69 -18.85
CA GLY A 211 -34.41 8.83 -19.53
C GLY A 211 -33.93 7.38 -19.74
N ARG A 212 -32.63 7.15 -19.97
CA ARG A 212 -32.06 5.81 -20.21
C ARG A 212 -31.87 4.98 -18.94
N ALA A 213 -31.63 5.62 -17.79
CA ALA A 213 -31.44 4.95 -16.50
C ALA A 213 -32.73 4.30 -15.92
N GLN A 214 -33.82 4.20 -16.71
CA GLN A 214 -35.14 3.72 -16.27
C GLN A 214 -35.60 2.42 -16.96
N ALA A 215 -34.80 1.82 -17.85
CA ALA A 215 -35.07 0.47 -18.33
C ALA A 215 -34.55 -0.55 -17.31
N PRO A 216 -35.36 -1.53 -16.84
CA PRO A 216 -34.85 -2.60 -16.01
C PRO A 216 -33.78 -3.36 -16.80
N ALA A 217 -32.60 -3.52 -16.21
CA ALA A 217 -31.52 -4.30 -16.81
C ALA A 217 -31.91 -5.79 -16.86
N PRO A 218 -31.52 -6.52 -17.92
CA PRO A 218 -31.67 -7.96 -17.99
C PRO A 218 -30.78 -8.66 -16.97
N ASP A 219 -31.24 -9.82 -16.50
CA ASP A 219 -30.64 -10.64 -15.45
C ASP A 219 -29.13 -10.88 -15.64
N LEU A 220 -28.38 -10.66 -14.56
CA LEU A 220 -26.98 -11.07 -14.39
C LEU A 220 -26.92 -12.60 -14.20
N GLU A 221 -27.11 -13.37 -15.28
CA GLU A 221 -26.83 -14.81 -15.29
C GLU A 221 -25.77 -15.24 -16.32
N ALA A 222 -25.02 -14.30 -16.91
CA ALA A 222 -23.97 -14.63 -17.89
C ALA A 222 -22.56 -14.88 -17.29
N GLY A 223 -22.35 -14.75 -15.97
CA GLY A 223 -21.02 -14.85 -15.34
C GLY A 223 -20.61 -16.25 -14.86
N ALA A 224 -21.56 -17.11 -14.47
CA ALA A 224 -21.25 -18.35 -13.74
C ALA A 224 -20.60 -19.45 -14.59
N ALA A 225 -20.89 -19.50 -15.89
CA ALA A 225 -20.32 -20.52 -16.78
C ALA A 225 -18.85 -20.24 -17.14
N THR A 226 -18.44 -18.97 -17.19
CA THR A 226 -17.06 -18.55 -17.51
C THR A 226 -16.09 -18.78 -16.35
N ASP A 227 -16.53 -18.56 -15.10
CA ASP A 227 -15.68 -18.72 -13.92
C ASP A 227 -15.44 -20.20 -13.56
N ALA A 228 -16.44 -21.07 -13.72
CA ALA A 228 -16.26 -22.51 -13.47
C ALA A 228 -15.24 -23.15 -14.44
N ALA A 229 -15.29 -22.76 -15.72
CA ALA A 229 -14.34 -23.24 -16.73
C ALA A 229 -12.91 -22.71 -16.48
N LEU A 230 -12.78 -21.45 -16.07
CA LEU A 230 -11.50 -20.86 -15.66
C LEU A 230 -10.89 -21.61 -14.46
N VAL A 231 -11.69 -21.82 -13.41
CA VAL A 231 -11.29 -22.53 -12.19
C VAL A 231 -10.84 -23.96 -12.51
N ALA A 232 -11.59 -24.69 -13.32
CA ALA A 232 -11.23 -26.07 -13.69
C ALA A 232 -9.89 -26.14 -14.44
N ARG A 233 -9.61 -25.20 -15.34
CA ARG A 233 -8.35 -25.13 -16.08
C ARG A 233 -7.18 -24.71 -15.20
N LEU A 234 -7.36 -23.70 -14.35
CA LEU A 234 -6.33 -23.30 -13.38
C LEU A 234 -6.00 -24.41 -12.40
N LYS A 235 -7.01 -25.16 -11.94
CA LYS A 235 -6.81 -26.32 -11.07
C LYS A 235 -5.94 -27.39 -11.72
N ALA A 236 -6.07 -27.60 -13.02
CA ALA A 236 -5.21 -28.53 -13.77
C ALA A 236 -3.74 -28.05 -13.88
N CYS A 237 -3.49 -26.75 -13.77
CA CYS A 237 -2.14 -26.18 -13.74
C CYS A 237 -1.51 -26.20 -12.34
N ALA A 238 -2.31 -26.33 -11.28
CA ALA A 238 -1.85 -26.23 -9.90
C ALA A 238 -1.10 -27.49 -9.44
N THR A 239 0.12 -27.31 -8.95
CA THR A 239 0.86 -28.37 -8.23
C THR A 239 0.48 -28.33 -6.77
N ARG A 240 -0.16 -29.39 -6.27
CA ARG A 240 -0.53 -29.48 -4.84
C ARG A 240 0.72 -29.60 -3.97
N LEU A 241 0.70 -28.94 -2.82
CA LEU A 241 1.71 -29.08 -1.77
C LEU A 241 1.12 -29.97 -0.66
N ASP A 242 1.67 -31.15 -0.43
CA ASP A 242 1.15 -32.13 0.53
C ASP A 242 2.02 -32.29 1.79
N GLY A 243 3.12 -31.53 1.87
CA GLY A 243 4.10 -31.58 2.95
C GLY A 243 5.22 -32.59 2.69
N SER A 244 5.31 -33.20 1.50
CA SER A 244 6.39 -34.08 1.13
C SER A 244 7.72 -33.33 0.98
N ALA A 245 8.84 -34.06 1.10
CA ALA A 245 10.17 -33.48 0.87
C ALA A 245 10.35 -32.93 -0.57
N GLY A 246 9.58 -33.45 -1.53
CA GLY A 246 9.64 -33.11 -2.94
C GLY A 246 8.70 -31.98 -3.39
N ASP A 247 7.90 -31.40 -2.47
CA ASP A 247 6.90 -30.36 -2.79
C ASP A 247 7.47 -29.21 -3.61
N TYR A 248 8.73 -28.85 -3.34
CA TYR A 248 9.43 -27.73 -3.98
C TYR A 248 10.32 -28.12 -5.15
N ASP A 249 10.36 -29.40 -5.58
CA ASP A 249 11.16 -29.83 -6.74
C ASP A 249 10.76 -29.06 -8.02
N PRO A 250 9.47 -28.90 -8.34
CA PRO A 250 9.07 -28.15 -9.54
C PRO A 250 9.47 -26.67 -9.47
N LEU A 251 9.34 -26.06 -8.28
CA LEU A 251 9.73 -24.66 -8.06
C LEU A 251 11.25 -24.48 -8.22
N LEU A 252 12.06 -25.35 -7.62
CA LEU A 252 13.52 -25.32 -7.78
C LEU A 252 13.96 -25.60 -9.22
N GLY A 253 13.22 -26.45 -9.94
CA GLY A 253 13.39 -26.65 -11.38
C GLY A 253 13.22 -25.34 -12.15
N LEU A 254 12.12 -24.60 -11.89
CA LEU A 254 11.84 -23.30 -12.53
C LEU A 254 12.82 -22.20 -12.16
N ILE A 255 13.27 -22.16 -10.89
CA ILE A 255 14.31 -21.24 -10.43
C ILE A 255 15.60 -21.41 -11.24
N GLY A 256 15.90 -22.65 -11.69
CA GLY A 256 17.03 -22.90 -12.56
C GLY A 256 18.34 -22.37 -11.99
N GLU A 257 19.01 -21.51 -12.75
CA GLU A 257 20.28 -20.87 -12.38
C GLU A 257 20.14 -19.42 -11.91
N ALA A 258 18.93 -18.98 -11.53
CA ALA A 258 18.73 -17.64 -10.98
C ALA A 258 19.69 -17.35 -9.82
N ARG A 259 20.21 -16.12 -9.80
CA ARG A 259 21.14 -15.62 -8.76
C ARG A 259 20.41 -14.93 -7.62
N PHE A 260 19.27 -14.33 -7.91
CA PHE A 260 18.43 -13.64 -6.95
C PHE A 260 17.07 -14.34 -6.91
N VAL A 261 16.74 -14.94 -5.77
CA VAL A 261 15.41 -15.54 -5.56
C VAL A 261 14.69 -14.72 -4.51
N LEU A 262 13.67 -13.99 -4.94
CA LEU A 262 12.91 -13.06 -4.12
C LEU A 262 11.64 -13.79 -3.66
N LEU A 263 11.57 -14.09 -2.36
CA LEU A 263 10.48 -14.82 -1.70
C LEU A 263 9.59 -13.85 -0.92
N GLY A 264 8.45 -13.51 -1.54
CA GLY A 264 7.39 -12.65 -1.03
C GLY A 264 6.66 -13.18 0.19
N GLU A 265 5.78 -12.35 0.73
CA GLU A 265 4.70 -12.73 1.64
C GLU A 265 3.53 -11.76 1.48
N ALA A 266 2.29 -12.24 1.56
CA ALA A 266 1.10 -11.38 1.57
C ALA A 266 0.80 -10.79 2.95
N SER A 267 1.50 -11.24 3.99
CA SER A 267 1.46 -10.65 5.32
C SER A 267 2.77 -10.82 6.09
N HIS A 268 3.10 -9.86 6.96
CA HIS A 268 4.27 -9.96 7.87
C HIS A 268 4.03 -10.82 9.13
N GLY A 269 2.86 -11.44 9.25
CA GLY A 269 2.39 -12.01 10.51
C GLY A 269 1.90 -13.45 10.41
N THR A 270 2.20 -14.15 9.32
CA THR A 270 1.62 -15.46 8.99
C THR A 270 2.66 -16.57 9.09
N HIS A 271 2.42 -17.56 9.94
CA HIS A 271 3.28 -18.72 10.20
C HIS A 271 3.70 -19.44 8.92
N GLU A 272 2.75 -19.78 8.05
CA GLU A 272 3.03 -20.54 6.81
C GLU A 272 3.98 -19.77 5.89
N PHE A 273 3.91 -18.45 5.83
CA PHE A 273 4.81 -17.66 4.99
C PHE A 273 6.26 -17.70 5.50
N TYR A 274 6.47 -17.75 6.83
CA TYR A 274 7.82 -17.93 7.39
C TYR A 274 8.31 -19.37 7.21
N SER A 275 7.49 -20.36 7.57
CA SER A 275 7.91 -21.77 7.54
C SER A 275 8.27 -22.22 6.13
N GLU A 276 7.49 -21.81 5.13
CA GLU A 276 7.68 -22.24 3.74
C GLU A 276 8.83 -21.47 3.07
N ARG A 277 9.02 -20.18 3.37
CA ARG A 277 10.24 -19.45 2.96
C ARG A 277 11.49 -20.08 3.55
N ALA A 278 11.45 -20.50 4.82
CA ALA A 278 12.55 -21.20 5.48
C ALA A 278 12.86 -22.53 4.78
N ALA A 279 11.84 -23.33 4.47
CA ALA A 279 11.99 -24.61 3.77
C ALA A 279 12.58 -24.43 2.36
N ILE A 280 12.03 -23.51 1.56
CA ILE A 280 12.53 -23.21 0.21
C ILE A 280 13.98 -22.70 0.29
N THR A 281 14.27 -21.77 1.20
CA THR A 281 15.63 -21.22 1.37
C THR A 281 16.63 -22.27 1.79
N ALA A 282 16.25 -23.18 2.70
CA ALA A 282 17.10 -24.29 3.10
C ALA A 282 17.44 -25.23 1.93
N ARG A 283 16.53 -25.40 0.97
CA ARG A 283 16.80 -26.15 -0.27
C ARG A 283 17.66 -25.35 -1.24
N LEU A 284 17.41 -24.05 -1.42
CA LEU A 284 18.27 -23.17 -2.23
C LEU A 284 19.72 -23.19 -1.76
N ILE A 285 19.94 -23.18 -0.45
CA ILE A 285 21.28 -23.28 0.15
C ILE A 285 21.93 -24.63 -0.17
N ARG A 286 21.24 -25.74 0.14
CA ARG A 286 21.80 -27.10 0.01
C ARG A 286 21.99 -27.56 -1.43
N GLU A 287 21.04 -27.24 -2.31
CA GLU A 287 20.94 -27.83 -3.64
C GLU A 287 21.37 -26.86 -4.74
N LYS A 288 21.22 -25.55 -4.51
CA LYS A 288 21.49 -24.50 -5.51
C LYS A 288 22.66 -23.59 -5.12
N ARG A 289 23.34 -23.87 -4.01
CA ARG A 289 24.53 -23.17 -3.49
C ARG A 289 24.29 -21.68 -3.21
N PHE A 290 23.14 -21.35 -2.63
CA PHE A 290 22.90 -20.00 -2.13
C PHE A 290 23.76 -19.74 -0.89
N THR A 291 24.44 -18.59 -0.87
CA THR A 291 25.44 -18.23 0.16
C THR A 291 25.00 -17.03 1.02
N ALA A 292 23.88 -16.40 0.70
CA ALA A 292 23.32 -15.31 1.47
C ALA A 292 21.79 -15.38 1.56
N VAL A 293 21.27 -14.96 2.71
CA VAL A 293 19.86 -14.67 2.92
C VAL A 293 19.75 -13.19 3.29
N ALA A 294 19.02 -12.41 2.50
CA ALA A 294 18.74 -11.01 2.77
C ALA A 294 17.29 -10.86 3.25
N ILE A 295 17.06 -10.14 4.35
CA ILE A 295 15.73 -9.96 4.93
C ILE A 295 15.38 -8.47 5.01
N GLU A 296 14.10 -8.13 4.89
CA GLU A 296 13.53 -6.78 5.06
C GLU A 296 13.64 -6.30 6.52
N ALA A 297 14.88 -6.14 6.98
CA ALA A 297 15.22 -5.84 8.35
C ALA A 297 16.39 -4.86 8.42
N ASP A 298 16.52 -4.25 9.60
CA ASP A 298 17.61 -3.35 9.91
C ASP A 298 18.98 -4.06 9.82
N TRP A 299 19.91 -3.48 9.06
CA TRP A 299 21.26 -4.03 8.85
C TRP A 299 22.00 -4.38 10.16
N PRO A 300 22.14 -3.49 11.17
CA PRO A 300 22.94 -3.78 12.35
C PRO A 300 22.36 -4.92 13.22
N ASP A 301 21.04 -5.07 13.24
CA ASP A 301 20.37 -6.13 14.00
C ASP A 301 20.53 -7.48 13.30
N ALA A 302 20.33 -7.52 11.98
CA ALA A 302 20.61 -8.71 11.18
C ALA A 302 22.09 -9.08 11.19
N TRP A 303 23.02 -8.12 11.28
CA TRP A 303 24.45 -8.39 11.41
C TRP A 303 24.80 -9.13 12.71
N ARG A 304 24.10 -8.86 13.81
CA ARG A 304 24.26 -9.65 15.05
C ARG A 304 23.89 -11.12 14.81
N VAL A 305 22.76 -11.35 14.14
CA VAL A 305 22.33 -12.70 13.75
C VAL A 305 23.33 -13.34 12.78
N ASN A 306 23.86 -12.58 11.82
CA ASN A 306 24.91 -13.03 10.91
C ASN A 306 26.12 -13.59 11.68
N ARG A 307 26.61 -12.83 12.66
CA ARG A 307 27.73 -13.25 13.52
C ARG A 307 27.37 -14.54 14.26
N TYR A 308 26.17 -14.63 14.82
CA TYR A 308 25.70 -15.85 15.48
C TYR A 308 25.73 -17.05 14.52
N VAL A 309 25.05 -16.99 13.37
CA VAL A 309 24.96 -18.14 12.44
C VAL A 309 26.32 -18.54 11.87
N ARG A 310 27.27 -17.59 11.76
CA ARG A 310 28.65 -17.87 11.31
C ARG A 310 29.56 -18.37 12.44
N GLY A 311 29.19 -18.15 13.69
CA GLY A 311 29.94 -18.58 14.87
C GLY A 311 30.95 -17.59 15.40
N ASP A 312 30.72 -16.33 15.09
CA ASP A 312 31.51 -15.18 15.49
C ASP A 312 30.75 -14.35 16.56
N SER A 313 29.78 -14.94 17.28
CA SER A 313 29.04 -14.29 18.37
C SER A 313 29.19 -15.07 19.68
N ASP A 314 29.04 -14.35 20.79
CA ASP A 314 28.94 -14.89 22.14
C ASP A 314 27.48 -15.17 22.57
N ASP A 315 26.50 -14.87 21.70
CA ASP A 315 25.08 -15.17 21.94
C ASP A 315 24.87 -16.69 22.13
N LEU A 316 24.12 -17.07 23.16
CA LEU A 316 23.93 -18.47 23.55
C LEU A 316 23.05 -19.25 22.56
N ASP A 317 22.01 -18.60 22.03
CA ASP A 317 21.02 -19.18 21.13
C ASP A 317 20.46 -18.14 20.15
N ALA A 318 19.64 -18.58 19.21
CA ALA A 318 18.99 -17.73 18.24
C ALA A 318 18.04 -16.69 18.88
N THR A 319 17.44 -16.98 20.04
CA THR A 319 16.56 -16.03 20.74
C THR A 319 17.34 -14.81 21.20
N GLU A 320 18.53 -15.03 21.76
CA GLU A 320 19.46 -13.97 22.17
C GLU A 320 20.04 -13.23 20.95
N ALA A 321 20.43 -13.95 19.90
CA ALA A 321 20.91 -13.33 18.66
C ALA A 321 19.88 -12.39 18.02
N LEU A 322 18.59 -12.76 18.08
CA LEU A 322 17.47 -11.95 17.58
C LEU A 322 17.11 -10.78 18.52
N ALA A 323 17.76 -10.62 19.68
CA ALA A 323 17.39 -9.59 20.68
C ALA A 323 17.75 -8.14 20.28
N GLY A 324 18.40 -7.96 19.13
CA GLY A 324 18.61 -6.65 18.50
C GLY A 324 17.32 -6.04 17.94
N PHE A 325 16.41 -6.87 17.42
CA PHE A 325 15.16 -6.44 16.78
C PHE A 325 14.12 -5.92 17.79
N ARG A 326 14.35 -4.72 18.33
CA ARG A 326 13.53 -4.11 19.39
C ARG A 326 12.56 -3.06 18.88
N ARG A 327 12.75 -2.58 17.65
CA ARG A 327 11.91 -1.56 17.02
C ARG A 327 10.60 -2.19 16.56
N PHE A 328 9.55 -1.39 16.55
CA PHE A 328 8.28 -1.82 15.98
C PHE A 328 8.42 -2.16 14.48
N PRO A 329 7.77 -3.23 14.02
CA PRO A 329 7.15 -4.31 14.81
C PRO A 329 8.19 -5.30 15.36
N THR A 330 8.08 -5.71 16.62
CA THR A 330 9.05 -6.63 17.22
C THR A 330 8.92 -8.06 16.67
N TRP A 331 7.69 -8.52 16.41
CA TRP A 331 7.41 -9.91 16.03
C TRP A 331 7.86 -10.32 14.63
N MET A 332 8.08 -9.36 13.73
CA MET A 332 8.38 -9.62 12.32
C MET A 332 9.66 -10.47 12.16
N TRP A 333 10.66 -10.25 13.03
CA TRP A 333 11.87 -11.06 13.05
C TRP A 333 12.09 -11.78 14.39
N ARG A 334 11.39 -11.37 15.46
CA ARG A 334 11.38 -12.09 16.75
C ARG A 334 10.15 -12.98 16.86
N ASN A 335 10.22 -14.14 16.21
CA ASN A 335 9.18 -15.15 16.27
C ASN A 335 9.76 -16.57 16.23
N THR A 336 8.92 -17.56 16.51
CA THR A 336 9.32 -18.97 16.60
C THR A 336 9.90 -19.54 15.30
N GLU A 337 9.39 -19.11 14.14
CA GLU A 337 9.88 -19.61 12.85
C GLU A 337 11.27 -19.07 12.52
N MET A 338 11.52 -17.79 12.84
CA MET A 338 12.85 -17.20 12.70
C MET A 338 13.86 -17.83 13.64
N VAL A 339 13.48 -18.14 14.90
CA VAL A 339 14.34 -18.91 15.82
C VAL A 339 14.72 -20.25 15.19
N ALA A 340 13.74 -21.02 14.72
CA ALA A 340 13.98 -22.32 14.10
C ALA A 340 14.89 -22.22 12.87
N PHE A 341 14.67 -21.24 11.99
CA PHE A 341 15.49 -21.04 10.80
C PHE A 341 16.93 -20.61 11.12
N VAL A 342 17.11 -19.69 12.07
CA VAL A 342 18.44 -19.22 12.51
C VAL A 342 19.24 -20.35 13.16
N GLU A 343 18.61 -21.18 14.00
CA GLU A 343 19.26 -22.36 14.58
C GLU A 343 19.64 -23.40 13.52
N TRP A 344 18.75 -23.63 12.55
CA TRP A 344 19.04 -24.50 11.42
C TRP A 344 20.24 -23.98 10.61
N LEU A 345 20.27 -22.68 10.32
CA LEU A 345 21.36 -22.05 9.55
C LEU A 345 22.69 -22.09 10.30
N ARG A 346 22.66 -21.87 11.63
CA ARG A 346 23.82 -22.02 12.52
C ARG A 346 24.38 -23.43 12.47
N THR A 347 23.50 -24.43 12.59
CA THR A 347 23.85 -25.84 12.52
C THR A 347 24.44 -26.21 11.16
N TYR A 348 23.79 -25.80 10.07
CA TYR A 348 24.29 -26.00 8.72
C TYR A 348 25.71 -25.43 8.54
N ASN A 349 25.92 -24.17 8.93
CA ASN A 349 27.22 -23.51 8.82
C ASN A 349 28.33 -24.12 9.68
N ARG A 350 27.98 -24.70 10.84
CA ARG A 350 28.93 -25.41 11.70
C ARG A 350 29.37 -26.72 11.05
N ASP A 351 28.46 -27.40 10.36
CA ASP A 351 28.69 -28.71 9.77
C ASP A 351 29.31 -28.61 8.36
N LEU A 352 29.37 -27.40 7.78
CA LEU A 352 30.08 -27.14 6.52
C LEU A 352 31.60 -27.38 6.67
N PRO A 353 32.27 -27.94 5.64
CA PRO A 353 33.72 -27.99 5.58
C PRO A 353 34.33 -26.60 5.71
N ALA A 354 35.48 -26.48 6.39
CA ALA A 354 36.17 -25.20 6.58
C ALA A 354 36.56 -24.48 5.27
N SER A 355 36.62 -25.22 4.15
CA SER A 355 36.90 -24.69 2.80
C SER A 355 35.68 -24.06 2.12
N GLU A 356 34.47 -24.37 2.58
CA GLU A 356 33.23 -23.85 1.99
C GLU A 356 32.84 -22.51 2.65
N PRO A 357 32.37 -21.52 1.87
CA PRO A 357 31.92 -20.26 2.43
C PRO A 357 30.67 -20.48 3.26
N LYS A 358 30.71 -20.06 4.54
CA LYS A 358 29.54 -20.03 5.40
C LYS A 358 28.45 -19.12 4.83
N VAL A 359 27.21 -19.55 4.93
CA VAL A 359 26.03 -18.79 4.53
C VAL A 359 25.76 -17.67 5.53
N GLY A 360 25.53 -16.45 5.05
CA GLY A 360 25.22 -15.30 5.91
C GLY A 360 23.75 -14.91 5.88
N LEU A 361 23.33 -14.15 6.91
CA LEU A 361 22.00 -13.55 7.02
C LEU A 361 22.15 -12.04 7.19
N TYR A 362 21.52 -11.24 6.34
CA TYR A 362 21.75 -9.80 6.23
C TYR A 362 20.45 -9.02 6.19
N GLY A 363 20.43 -7.83 6.78
CA GLY A 363 19.32 -6.89 6.66
C GLY A 363 19.55 -6.00 5.44
N ILE A 364 18.50 -5.50 4.80
CA ILE A 364 18.63 -4.58 3.66
C ILE A 364 17.82 -3.28 3.81
N ASP A 365 17.13 -3.10 4.93
CA ASP A 365 16.25 -1.95 5.18
C ASP A 365 16.98 -0.77 5.85
N LEU A 366 16.36 0.41 5.85
CA LEU A 366 17.03 1.70 6.12
C LEU A 366 16.66 2.41 7.42
N TYR A 367 15.82 1.85 8.27
CA TYR A 367 15.27 2.62 9.39
C TYR A 367 16.22 2.81 10.57
N SER A 368 17.23 1.96 10.71
CA SER A 368 18.21 1.89 11.80
C SER A 368 19.27 3.01 11.85
N LEU A 369 18.90 4.24 11.49
CA LEU A 369 19.80 5.42 11.43
C LEU A 369 20.78 5.53 12.62
N ARG A 370 20.26 5.56 13.86
CA ARG A 370 21.08 5.72 15.08
C ARG A 370 21.94 4.50 15.39
N ALA A 371 21.39 3.30 15.23
CA ALA A 371 22.11 2.05 15.45
C ALA A 371 23.26 1.90 14.45
N SER A 372 23.05 2.27 13.19
CA SER A 372 24.06 2.24 12.15
C SER A 372 25.19 3.25 12.37
N MET A 373 24.88 4.48 12.83
CA MET A 373 25.93 5.43 13.22
C MET A 373 26.83 4.86 14.34
N LYS A 374 26.22 4.25 15.36
CA LYS A 374 26.96 3.61 16.47
C LYS A 374 27.80 2.44 15.97
N ALA A 375 27.28 1.62 15.05
CA ALA A 375 28.02 0.50 14.44
C ALA A 375 29.26 0.97 13.68
N VAL A 376 29.14 2.04 12.88
CA VAL A 376 30.28 2.66 12.16
C VAL A 376 31.35 3.14 13.13
N ILE A 377 30.96 3.92 14.15
CA ILE A 377 31.90 4.46 15.14
C ILE A 377 32.61 3.34 15.90
N ARG A 378 31.87 2.30 16.30
CA ARG A 378 32.43 1.14 17.02
C ARG A 378 33.45 0.38 16.18
N CYS A 379 33.14 0.09 14.92
CA CYS A 379 34.07 -0.56 14.01
C CYS A 379 35.35 0.27 13.85
N LEU A 380 35.21 1.56 13.55
CA LEU A 380 36.36 2.46 13.39
C LEU A 380 37.19 2.58 14.68
N ALA A 381 36.57 2.60 15.86
CA ALA A 381 37.30 2.73 17.12
C ALA A 381 38.27 1.56 17.37
N ALA A 382 37.95 0.36 16.86
CA ALA A 382 38.81 -0.82 16.99
C ALA A 382 40.03 -0.77 16.05
N VAL A 383 39.91 -0.15 14.87
CA VAL A 383 40.94 -0.19 13.82
C VAL A 383 41.67 1.14 13.62
N ASP A 384 41.04 2.27 13.95
CA ASP A 384 41.55 3.64 13.80
C ASP A 384 40.73 4.64 14.63
N PRO A 385 41.18 4.92 15.86
CA PRO A 385 40.52 5.85 16.76
C PRO A 385 40.36 7.27 16.19
N ALA A 386 41.27 7.74 15.32
CA ALA A 386 41.18 9.06 14.72
C ALA A 386 40.05 9.13 13.68
N ALA A 387 39.89 8.10 12.86
CA ALA A 387 38.75 7.98 11.95
C ALA A 387 37.42 7.85 12.72
N ALA A 388 37.41 7.15 13.86
CA ALA A 388 36.24 7.06 14.73
C ALA A 388 35.83 8.44 15.26
N GLU A 389 36.79 9.27 15.65
CA GLU A 389 36.52 10.64 16.13
C GLU A 389 36.01 11.56 15.01
N ALA A 390 36.57 11.43 13.80
CA ALA A 390 36.05 12.11 12.62
C ALA A 390 34.60 11.69 12.32
N ALA A 391 34.26 10.41 12.46
CA ALA A 391 32.90 9.91 12.29
C ALA A 391 31.95 10.47 13.36
N ARG A 392 32.36 10.52 14.64
CA ARG A 392 31.59 11.17 15.71
C ARG A 392 31.29 12.63 15.38
N THR A 393 32.32 13.36 14.95
CA THR A 393 32.18 14.78 14.57
C THR A 393 31.19 14.96 13.43
N ARG A 394 31.23 14.12 12.39
CA ARG A 394 30.28 14.18 11.27
C ARG A 394 28.84 13.85 11.72
N TYR A 395 28.68 12.81 12.54
CA TYR A 395 27.37 12.37 13.00
C TYR A 395 26.77 13.25 14.11
N ALA A 396 27.57 14.08 14.80
CA ALA A 396 27.09 15.06 15.77
C ALA A 396 26.05 16.04 15.17
N CYS A 397 26.02 16.20 13.85
CA CYS A 397 24.95 16.91 13.15
C CYS A 397 23.54 16.44 13.53
N PHE A 398 23.35 15.14 13.79
CA PHE A 398 22.05 14.57 14.12
C PHE A 398 21.63 14.83 15.57
N ASP A 399 22.57 15.12 16.48
CA ASP A 399 22.28 15.17 17.93
C ASP A 399 21.31 16.30 18.31
N ARG A 400 21.29 17.38 17.52
CA ARG A 400 20.34 18.49 17.68
C ARG A 400 18.86 18.13 17.43
N PHE A 401 18.57 16.93 16.90
CA PHE A 401 17.20 16.51 16.56
C PHE A 401 16.66 15.39 17.47
N GLY A 402 17.43 14.97 18.48
CA GLY A 402 17.06 13.85 19.35
C GLY A 402 17.04 12.49 18.62
N GLU A 403 16.48 11.46 19.25
CA GLU A 403 16.55 10.08 18.75
C GLU A 403 15.60 9.76 17.58
N SER A 404 14.58 10.61 17.33
CA SER A 404 13.56 10.33 16.31
C SER A 404 13.95 10.83 14.91
N GLY A 405 14.04 9.91 13.95
CA GLY A 405 14.21 10.23 12.53
C GLY A 405 13.05 11.08 11.97
N GLN A 406 11.83 10.89 12.47
CA GLN A 406 10.68 11.69 12.05
C GLN A 406 10.82 13.15 12.50
N VAL A 407 11.34 13.39 13.71
CA VAL A 407 11.62 14.76 14.19
C VAL A 407 12.69 15.42 13.31
N TYR A 408 13.75 14.69 12.95
CA TYR A 408 14.75 15.17 11.99
C TYR A 408 14.11 15.60 10.65
N GLY A 409 13.24 14.73 10.09
CA GLY A 409 12.54 15.01 8.84
C GLY A 409 11.66 16.26 8.91
N PHE A 410 10.84 16.36 9.95
CA PHE A 410 9.93 17.49 10.15
C PHE A 410 10.70 18.80 10.29
N MET A 411 11.75 18.80 11.12
CA MET A 411 12.55 19.99 11.40
C MET A 411 13.33 20.46 10.16
N THR A 412 13.89 19.55 9.38
CA THR A 412 14.63 19.90 8.15
C THR A 412 13.74 20.34 7.00
N GLY A 413 12.43 20.09 7.06
CA GLY A 413 11.44 20.69 6.18
C GLY A 413 11.15 22.16 6.48
N LEU A 414 11.54 22.67 7.65
CA LEU A 414 11.35 24.08 8.02
C LEU A 414 12.42 24.98 7.39
N LYS A 415 12.00 26.15 6.91
CA LYS A 415 12.90 27.12 6.28
C LYS A 415 14.02 27.54 7.24
N GLY A 416 15.27 27.37 6.81
CA GLY A 416 16.47 27.79 7.56
C GLY A 416 17.10 26.72 8.44
N VAL A 417 16.52 25.51 8.54
CA VAL A 417 17.11 24.38 9.24
C VAL A 417 17.93 23.53 8.27
N GLY A 418 19.26 23.53 8.42
CA GLY A 418 20.16 22.73 7.56
C GLY A 418 20.04 21.22 7.80
N SER A 419 20.18 20.41 6.75
CA SER A 419 20.18 18.95 6.81
C SER A 419 21.54 18.38 7.27
N CYS A 420 21.58 17.06 7.48
CA CYS A 420 22.80 16.29 7.77
C CYS A 420 23.27 15.45 6.57
N GLN A 421 22.80 15.78 5.37
CA GLN A 421 23.15 15.10 4.12
C GLN A 421 24.67 15.12 3.85
N GLU A 422 25.29 16.30 3.89
CA GLU A 422 26.71 16.48 3.60
C GLU A 422 27.61 15.68 4.57
N PRO A 423 27.45 15.78 5.91
CA PRO A 423 28.21 14.94 6.84
C PRO A 423 27.99 13.42 6.64
N ALA A 424 26.76 12.99 6.38
CA ALA A 424 26.45 11.57 6.15
C ALA A 424 27.12 11.05 4.87
N MET A 425 27.07 11.82 3.78
CA MET A 425 27.73 11.50 2.51
C MET A 425 29.25 11.46 2.68
N ALA A 426 29.83 12.46 3.35
CA ALA A 426 31.26 12.54 3.59
C ALA A 426 31.78 11.33 4.39
N GLN A 427 31.00 10.84 5.35
CA GLN A 427 31.37 9.65 6.12
C GLN A 427 31.36 8.37 5.27
N LEU A 428 30.35 8.19 4.41
CA LEU A 428 30.31 7.05 3.49
C LEU A 428 31.49 7.07 2.51
N LEU A 429 31.78 8.23 1.91
CA LEU A 429 32.91 8.39 0.99
C LEU A 429 34.25 8.10 1.67
N ALA A 430 34.41 8.50 2.93
CA ALA A 430 35.62 8.21 3.70
C ALA A 430 35.83 6.70 3.91
N LEU A 431 34.76 5.95 4.24
CA LEU A 431 34.82 4.49 4.39
C LEU A 431 35.10 3.79 3.05
N GLN A 432 34.48 4.22 1.96
CA GLN A 432 34.71 3.64 0.64
C GLN A 432 36.15 3.82 0.15
N ARG A 433 36.73 5.02 0.34
CA ARG A 433 38.16 5.26 0.04
C ARG A 433 39.05 4.34 0.86
N ARG A 434 38.78 4.23 2.16
CA ARG A 434 39.54 3.35 3.04
C ARG A 434 39.46 1.88 2.62
N MET A 435 38.29 1.40 2.22
CA MET A 435 38.15 0.04 1.71
C MET A 435 38.99 -0.19 0.45
N ALA A 436 39.05 0.79 -0.46
CA ALA A 436 39.93 0.72 -1.63
C ALA A 436 41.42 0.64 -1.22
N ASP A 437 41.85 1.41 -0.23
CA ASP A 437 43.23 1.42 0.27
C ASP A 437 43.59 0.12 1.04
N THR A 438 42.60 -0.48 1.70
CA THR A 438 42.74 -1.69 2.56
C THR A 438 42.66 -3.00 1.75
N LEU A 439 42.40 -2.95 0.44
CA LEU A 439 42.49 -4.12 -0.46
C LEU A 439 43.88 -4.79 -0.45
N SER A 440 44.89 -4.14 0.14
CA SER A 440 46.25 -4.64 0.36
C SER A 440 46.47 -5.41 1.69
N TRP A 441 45.51 -5.40 2.63
CA TRP A 441 45.65 -6.02 3.96
C TRP A 441 45.28 -7.51 3.95
N SER A 442 45.99 -8.33 4.72
CA SER A 442 45.97 -9.80 4.65
C SER A 442 44.88 -10.50 5.49
N GLY A 443 44.13 -9.78 6.34
CA GLY A 443 43.11 -10.38 7.23
C GLY A 443 41.70 -10.45 6.64
N SER A 444 41.04 -11.61 6.68
CA SER A 444 39.62 -11.77 6.26
C SER A 444 38.63 -11.09 7.23
N THR A 445 38.89 -11.15 8.54
CA THR A 445 37.98 -10.61 9.58
C THR A 445 37.85 -9.09 9.54
N ASP A 446 38.96 -8.37 9.38
CA ASP A 446 38.94 -6.89 9.30
C ASP A 446 38.19 -6.38 8.08
N ARG A 447 38.19 -7.16 6.99
CA ARG A 447 37.44 -6.84 5.76
C ARG A 447 35.94 -6.99 5.93
N GLU A 448 35.47 -8.05 6.60
CA GLU A 448 34.05 -8.23 6.90
C GLU A 448 33.52 -7.13 7.82
N GLU A 449 34.30 -6.73 8.82
CA GLU A 449 33.93 -5.63 9.72
C GLU A 449 33.93 -4.27 9.01
N LEU A 450 34.89 -4.01 8.12
CA LEU A 450 34.88 -2.80 7.28
C LEU A 450 33.71 -2.78 6.30
N PHE A 451 33.38 -3.92 5.68
CA PHE A 451 32.19 -4.04 4.83
C PHE A 451 30.91 -3.75 5.63
N ASN A 452 30.77 -4.32 6.83
CA ASN A 452 29.68 -4.02 7.74
C ASN A 452 29.61 -2.52 8.09
N ALA A 453 30.74 -1.86 8.35
CA ALA A 453 30.77 -0.42 8.58
C ALA A 453 30.34 0.38 7.34
N GLU A 454 30.76 -0.01 6.13
CA GLU A 454 30.33 0.63 4.89
C GLU A 454 28.82 0.53 4.69
N GLN A 455 28.23 -0.66 4.91
CA GLN A 455 26.79 -0.87 4.78
C GLN A 455 26.00 -0.05 5.79
N ASN A 456 26.44 0.01 7.04
CA ASN A 456 25.84 0.91 8.03
C ASN A 456 25.96 2.39 7.62
N ALA A 457 27.07 2.83 7.01
CA ALA A 457 27.16 4.20 6.51
C ALA A 457 26.23 4.46 5.30
N ARG A 458 25.98 3.46 4.45
CA ARG A 458 24.97 3.52 3.38
C ARG A 458 23.56 3.65 3.96
N VAL A 459 23.24 2.90 5.02
CA VAL A 459 21.98 3.05 5.77
C VAL A 459 21.86 4.48 6.29
N VAL A 460 22.87 5.01 6.98
CA VAL A 460 22.82 6.39 7.53
C VAL A 460 22.55 7.44 6.45
N ARG A 461 23.25 7.38 5.32
CA ARG A 461 23.02 8.28 4.18
C ARG A 461 21.61 8.15 3.61
N SER A 462 21.12 6.93 3.45
CA SER A 462 19.82 6.67 2.81
C SER A 462 18.65 6.99 3.76
N ALA A 463 18.81 6.71 5.05
CA ALA A 463 17.89 7.07 6.12
C ALA A 463 17.77 8.58 6.29
N GLU A 464 18.88 9.32 6.21
CA GLU A 464 18.87 10.79 6.19
C GLU A 464 17.95 11.30 5.07
N ALA A 465 18.19 10.83 3.84
CA ALA A 465 17.41 11.24 2.68
C ALA A 465 15.92 10.88 2.85
N TYR A 466 15.65 9.64 3.27
CA TYR A 466 14.30 9.13 3.52
C TYR A 466 13.54 10.03 4.50
N TYR A 467 14.06 10.25 5.71
CA TYR A 467 13.37 11.03 6.73
C TYR A 467 13.18 12.49 6.32
N ARG A 468 14.18 13.10 5.67
CA ARG A 468 14.09 14.47 5.16
C ARG A 468 12.99 14.62 4.10
N THR A 469 12.79 13.61 3.24
CA THR A 469 11.75 13.64 2.21
C THR A 469 10.37 13.21 2.69
N MET A 470 10.26 12.55 3.85
CA MET A 470 8.99 12.01 4.36
C MET A 470 7.88 13.07 4.52
N PHE A 471 8.25 14.35 4.69
CA PHE A 471 7.32 15.48 4.81
C PHE A 471 7.29 16.40 3.57
N LEU A 472 8.03 16.05 2.51
CA LEU A 472 8.13 16.83 1.27
C LEU A 472 7.36 16.13 0.16
N ALA A 473 6.45 16.82 -0.52
CA ALA A 473 5.56 16.23 -1.52
C ALA A 473 6.25 15.80 -2.84
N GLU A 474 7.50 16.21 -3.06
CA GLU A 474 8.16 16.09 -4.38
C GLU A 474 8.86 14.74 -4.62
N VAL A 475 9.13 13.94 -3.57
CA VAL A 475 9.87 12.67 -3.69
C VAL A 475 9.15 11.57 -2.92
N SER A 476 8.78 10.49 -3.61
CA SER A 476 8.21 9.29 -2.96
C SER A 476 9.25 8.66 -2.02
N SER A 477 8.99 8.71 -0.72
CA SER A 477 9.83 8.06 0.31
C SER A 477 9.89 6.54 0.13
N TRP A 478 8.84 5.96 -0.48
CA TRP A 478 8.79 4.56 -0.91
C TRP A 478 9.93 4.24 -1.89
N ASN A 479 10.09 5.05 -2.93
CA ASN A 479 11.12 4.86 -3.95
C ASN A 479 12.53 4.93 -3.37
N LEU A 480 12.76 5.78 -2.37
CA LEU A 480 14.06 5.85 -1.68
C LEU A 480 14.34 4.58 -0.89
N ARG A 481 13.32 3.99 -0.25
CA ARG A 481 13.44 2.75 0.52
C ARG A 481 13.78 1.57 -0.37
N ASP A 482 13.03 1.35 -1.44
CA ASP A 482 13.28 0.21 -2.33
C ASP A 482 14.59 0.36 -3.13
N ARG A 483 14.98 1.58 -3.50
CA ARG A 483 16.32 1.83 -4.08
C ARG A 483 17.44 1.50 -3.10
N HIS A 484 17.29 1.86 -1.83
CA HIS A 484 18.27 1.49 -0.82
C HIS A 484 18.38 -0.04 -0.68
N MET A 485 17.25 -0.75 -0.59
CA MET A 485 17.25 -2.22 -0.50
C MET A 485 17.96 -2.86 -1.70
N ALA A 486 17.70 -2.35 -2.92
CA ALA A 486 18.35 -2.83 -4.14
C ALA A 486 19.87 -2.57 -4.11
N ASP A 487 20.28 -1.35 -3.75
CA ASP A 487 21.69 -0.98 -3.67
C ASP A 487 22.45 -1.76 -2.57
N SER A 488 21.81 -2.03 -1.44
CA SER A 488 22.35 -2.87 -0.36
C SER A 488 22.52 -4.31 -0.81
N LEU A 489 21.55 -4.86 -1.56
CA LEU A 489 21.61 -6.21 -2.13
C LEU A 489 22.72 -6.35 -3.18
N GLU A 490 22.89 -5.35 -4.06
CA GLU A 490 24.01 -5.33 -5.02
C GLU A 490 25.36 -5.28 -4.31
N ALA A 491 25.49 -4.45 -3.28
CA ALA A 491 26.74 -4.36 -2.52
C ALA A 491 27.05 -5.67 -1.78
N LEU A 492 26.02 -6.37 -1.27
CA LEU A 492 26.14 -7.67 -0.62
C LEU A 492 26.66 -8.75 -1.57
N ILE A 493 26.15 -8.81 -2.80
CA ILE A 493 26.60 -9.79 -3.80
C ILE A 493 27.98 -9.43 -4.37
N ALA A 494 28.24 -8.15 -4.60
CA ALA A 494 29.52 -7.70 -5.15
C ALA A 494 30.71 -7.94 -4.21
N HIS A 495 30.48 -7.96 -2.89
CA HIS A 495 31.53 -8.15 -1.89
C HIS A 495 32.29 -9.49 -2.01
N PRO A 496 31.62 -10.67 -2.02
CA PRO A 496 32.27 -11.94 -2.30
C PRO A 496 32.77 -12.05 -3.75
N GLU A 497 32.07 -11.49 -4.72
CA GLU A 497 32.42 -11.64 -6.14
C GLU A 497 33.71 -10.92 -6.53
N ARG A 498 34.06 -9.84 -5.84
CA ARG A 498 35.39 -9.20 -5.97
C ARG A 498 36.54 -10.15 -5.61
N ARG A 499 36.27 -11.23 -4.89
CA ARG A 499 37.21 -12.29 -4.52
C ARG A 499 37.14 -13.50 -5.45
N GLY A 500 36.32 -13.44 -6.51
CA GLY A 500 36.08 -14.55 -7.42
C GLY A 500 35.15 -15.62 -6.84
N GLU A 501 34.42 -15.31 -5.76
CA GLU A 501 33.43 -16.20 -5.16
C GLU A 501 32.03 -15.86 -5.72
N PRO A 502 31.44 -16.67 -6.62
CA PRO A 502 30.11 -16.41 -7.14
C PRO A 502 29.09 -16.43 -6.00
N ALA A 503 28.20 -15.45 -5.95
CA ALA A 503 27.19 -15.36 -4.91
C ALA A 503 25.77 -15.44 -5.46
N LYS A 504 24.93 -16.20 -4.75
CA LYS A 504 23.49 -16.29 -4.96
C LYS A 504 22.78 -15.98 -3.64
N VAL A 505 21.69 -15.22 -3.71
CA VAL A 505 20.98 -14.68 -2.55
C VAL A 505 19.49 -14.95 -2.61
N ALA A 506 18.96 -15.45 -1.48
CA ALA A 506 17.53 -15.54 -1.24
C ALA A 506 17.10 -14.27 -0.49
N VAL A 507 16.03 -13.61 -0.94
CA VAL A 507 15.56 -12.34 -0.38
C VAL A 507 14.18 -12.54 0.20
N TRP A 508 13.96 -12.17 1.47
CA TRP A 508 12.66 -12.24 2.14
C TRP A 508 12.16 -10.83 2.43
N ALA A 509 11.05 -10.47 1.81
CA ALA A 509 10.37 -9.19 2.03
C ALA A 509 8.89 -9.33 1.63
N HIS A 510 8.10 -8.30 1.90
CA HIS A 510 6.68 -8.31 1.53
C HIS A 510 6.48 -8.39 -0.01
N ASN A 511 5.36 -8.97 -0.48
CA ASN A 511 5.00 -9.02 -1.91
C ASN A 511 5.08 -7.64 -2.58
N SER A 512 4.67 -6.58 -1.87
CA SER A 512 4.74 -5.19 -2.36
C SER A 512 6.15 -4.73 -2.70
N HIS A 513 7.17 -5.30 -2.05
CA HIS A 513 8.58 -5.05 -2.35
C HIS A 513 9.10 -5.99 -3.44
N LEU A 514 8.64 -7.24 -3.49
CA LEU A 514 9.28 -8.30 -4.30
C LEU A 514 8.62 -8.61 -5.65
N GLY A 515 7.39 -8.18 -5.90
CA GLY A 515 6.78 -8.25 -7.23
C GLY A 515 7.41 -7.26 -8.22
N ASP A 516 6.91 -7.19 -9.45
CA ASP A 516 7.26 -6.12 -10.40
C ASP A 516 6.22 -4.99 -10.31
N ALA A 517 6.59 -3.86 -9.71
CA ALA A 517 5.64 -2.77 -9.45
C ALA A 517 4.97 -2.22 -10.71
N ARG A 518 5.58 -2.36 -11.91
CA ARG A 518 4.97 -1.92 -13.19
C ARG A 518 3.66 -2.64 -13.50
N ALA A 519 3.47 -3.83 -12.94
CA ALA A 519 2.28 -4.65 -13.07
C ALA A 519 1.23 -4.39 -11.96
N THR A 520 1.39 -3.31 -11.19
CA THR A 520 0.52 -2.98 -10.05
C THR A 520 0.08 -1.52 -10.08
N GLN A 521 -0.90 -1.19 -9.25
CA GLN A 521 -1.32 0.19 -9.00
C GLN A 521 -0.17 1.08 -8.44
N MET A 522 0.88 0.49 -7.85
CA MET A 522 2.06 1.24 -7.39
C MET A 522 2.82 1.83 -8.58
N GLY A 523 3.08 1.02 -9.62
CA GLY A 523 3.74 1.48 -10.84
C GLY A 523 2.96 2.61 -11.53
N ALA A 524 1.62 2.53 -11.54
CA ALA A 524 0.76 3.60 -12.07
C ALA A 524 0.90 4.93 -11.31
N ARG A 525 1.31 4.89 -10.03
CA ARG A 525 1.60 6.07 -9.18
C ARG A 525 3.06 6.55 -9.28
N GLY A 526 3.89 5.89 -10.10
CA GLY A 526 5.32 6.17 -10.19
C GLY A 526 6.14 5.60 -9.02
N GLU A 527 5.57 4.67 -8.25
CA GLU A 527 6.27 3.93 -7.21
C GLU A 527 7.04 2.74 -7.81
N LEU A 528 8.23 2.49 -7.27
CA LEU A 528 9.13 1.41 -7.66
C LEU A 528 9.21 0.39 -6.52
N ASN A 529 9.56 -0.84 -6.83
CA ASN A 529 9.87 -1.83 -5.80
C ASN A 529 11.14 -2.63 -6.10
N LEU A 530 11.64 -3.31 -5.09
CA LEU A 530 12.87 -4.12 -5.15
C LEU A 530 12.82 -5.15 -6.29
N GLY A 531 11.70 -5.87 -6.46
CA GLY A 531 11.55 -6.87 -7.51
C GLY A 531 11.68 -6.28 -8.92
N GLN A 532 11.03 -5.14 -9.20
CA GLN A 532 11.21 -4.40 -10.45
C GLN A 532 12.68 -3.98 -10.63
N LEU A 533 13.28 -3.33 -9.62
CA LEU A 533 14.63 -2.81 -9.69
C LEU A 533 15.65 -3.91 -9.99
N MET A 534 15.53 -5.06 -9.33
CA MET A 534 16.42 -6.20 -9.56
C MET A 534 16.21 -6.79 -10.97
N ARG A 535 14.96 -6.92 -11.45
CA ARG A 535 14.69 -7.37 -12.82
C ARG A 535 15.26 -6.43 -13.87
N GLU A 536 15.16 -5.11 -13.67
CA GLU A 536 15.75 -4.13 -14.59
C GLU A 536 17.28 -4.20 -14.62
N ARG A 537 17.92 -4.49 -13.48
CA ARG A 537 19.39 -4.58 -13.36
C ARG A 537 19.96 -5.93 -13.82
N HIS A 538 19.25 -7.04 -13.60
CA HIS A 538 19.80 -8.40 -13.77
C HIS A 538 18.97 -9.34 -14.67
N GLY A 539 17.81 -8.91 -15.17
CA GLY A 539 16.98 -9.66 -16.10
C GLY A 539 16.64 -11.06 -15.60
N ALA A 540 16.93 -12.08 -16.42
CA ALA A 540 16.61 -13.49 -16.14
C ALA A 540 17.37 -14.10 -14.95
N ALA A 541 18.33 -13.40 -14.35
CA ALA A 541 18.98 -13.86 -13.12
C ALA A 541 18.13 -13.65 -11.86
N VAL A 542 16.96 -13.02 -12.00
CA VAL A 542 16.00 -12.74 -10.91
C VAL A 542 14.78 -13.64 -11.06
N PHE A 543 14.36 -14.24 -9.95
CA PHE A 543 13.16 -15.07 -9.88
C PHE A 543 12.29 -14.62 -8.70
N ASN A 544 11.10 -14.12 -9.00
CA ASN A 544 10.15 -13.58 -8.02
C ASN A 544 9.08 -14.61 -7.69
N VAL A 545 8.90 -14.88 -6.40
CA VAL A 545 7.90 -15.82 -5.86
C VAL A 545 6.98 -15.07 -4.93
N GLY A 546 5.69 -15.00 -5.25
CA GLY A 546 4.69 -14.40 -4.37
C GLY A 546 3.96 -15.46 -3.53
N PHE A 547 3.40 -15.03 -2.41
CA PHE A 547 2.57 -15.87 -1.54
C PHE A 547 1.21 -15.22 -1.38
N THR A 548 0.16 -16.04 -1.22
CA THR A 548 -1.22 -15.55 -1.07
C THR A 548 -1.99 -16.39 -0.05
N THR A 549 -3.02 -15.80 0.58
CA THR A 549 -3.93 -16.52 1.48
C THR A 549 -5.35 -15.99 1.41
N PHE A 550 -6.32 -16.90 1.44
CA PHE A 550 -7.74 -16.55 1.38
C PHE A 550 -8.29 -16.08 2.74
N SER A 551 -7.94 -16.75 3.83
CA SER A 551 -8.41 -16.43 5.18
C SER A 551 -7.48 -16.99 6.27
N GLY A 552 -7.82 -16.77 7.54
CA GLY A 552 -7.10 -17.38 8.65
C GLY A 552 -6.84 -16.41 9.80
N THR A 553 -5.63 -16.43 10.35
CA THR A 553 -5.18 -15.49 11.38
C THR A 553 -3.80 -14.92 11.06
N VAL A 554 -3.53 -13.72 11.56
CA VAL A 554 -2.28 -12.98 11.36
C VAL A 554 -1.85 -12.32 12.66
N THR A 555 -0.55 -12.28 12.95
CA THR A 555 0.00 -11.41 13.99
C THR A 555 0.23 -10.03 13.41
N ALA A 556 -0.55 -9.05 13.86
CA ALA A 556 -0.48 -7.67 13.39
C ALA A 556 -0.86 -6.71 14.52
N ALA A 557 -0.55 -5.43 14.37
CA ALA A 557 -1.03 -4.39 15.27
C ALA A 557 -2.23 -3.64 14.67
N SER A 558 -3.05 -3.04 15.53
CA SER A 558 -4.13 -2.13 15.09
C SER A 558 -3.61 -0.73 14.73
N ASP A 559 -2.48 -0.33 15.31
CA ASP A 559 -1.85 0.98 15.15
C ASP A 559 -0.33 0.91 15.15
N TRP A 560 0.31 1.97 14.66
CA TRP A 560 1.77 2.07 14.69
C TRP A 560 2.27 2.11 16.14
N ASP A 561 3.35 1.39 16.43
CA ASP A 561 3.90 1.19 17.78
C ASP A 561 2.95 0.49 18.79
N ALA A 562 1.78 0.02 18.35
CA ALA A 562 0.89 -0.75 19.23
C ALA A 562 1.38 -2.20 19.42
N PRO A 563 0.97 -2.89 20.50
CA PRO A 563 1.35 -4.27 20.76
C PRO A 563 0.90 -5.24 19.65
N ALA A 564 1.59 -6.36 19.53
CA ALA A 564 1.19 -7.45 18.65
C ALA A 564 -0.15 -8.07 19.10
N GLU A 565 -1.05 -8.29 18.14
CA GLU A 565 -2.35 -8.92 18.35
C GLU A 565 -2.51 -10.11 17.39
N ARG A 566 -3.21 -11.16 17.84
CA ARG A 566 -3.63 -12.27 16.96
C ARG A 566 -4.98 -11.91 16.35
N LYS A 567 -4.99 -11.48 15.10
CA LYS A 567 -6.17 -10.96 14.38
C LYS A 567 -6.69 -11.98 13.36
N ARG A 568 -7.99 -11.97 13.09
CA ARG A 568 -8.63 -12.81 12.08
C ARG A 568 -8.53 -12.14 10.71
N VAL A 569 -7.93 -12.82 9.75
CA VAL A 569 -7.94 -12.40 8.35
C VAL A 569 -9.32 -12.72 7.77
N ARG A 570 -10.02 -11.70 7.28
CA ARG A 570 -11.34 -11.89 6.66
C ARG A 570 -11.20 -12.76 5.40
N PRO A 571 -12.25 -13.47 4.98
CA PRO A 571 -12.30 -14.08 3.65
C PRO A 571 -11.95 -13.04 2.57
N ALA A 572 -11.19 -13.45 1.56
CA ALA A 572 -10.75 -12.55 0.51
C ALA A 572 -11.92 -11.96 -0.29
N LEU A 573 -11.70 -10.78 -0.87
CA LEU A 573 -12.72 -10.11 -1.68
C LEU A 573 -13.07 -10.95 -2.93
N PRO A 574 -14.35 -11.04 -3.34
CA PRO A 574 -14.76 -11.92 -4.45
C PRO A 574 -14.04 -11.66 -5.79
N ASP A 575 -13.60 -10.44 -6.03
CA ASP A 575 -12.90 -9.97 -7.23
C ASP A 575 -11.36 -10.12 -7.15
N SER A 576 -10.85 -10.74 -6.08
CA SER A 576 -9.41 -10.92 -5.84
C SER A 576 -8.83 -12.20 -6.43
N TYR A 577 -7.49 -12.25 -6.56
CA TYR A 577 -6.78 -13.49 -6.88
C TYR A 577 -6.96 -14.54 -5.79
N GLU A 578 -6.98 -14.15 -4.53
CA GLU A 578 -7.13 -15.06 -3.40
C GLU A 578 -8.50 -15.77 -3.40
N ALA A 579 -9.59 -15.06 -3.76
CA ALA A 579 -10.91 -15.67 -3.91
C ALA A 579 -10.98 -16.63 -5.12
N LEU A 580 -10.31 -16.28 -6.23
CA LEU A 580 -10.16 -17.19 -7.36
C LEU A 580 -9.39 -18.46 -6.95
N PHE A 581 -8.30 -18.30 -6.22
CA PHE A 581 -7.45 -19.39 -5.72
C PHE A 581 -8.16 -20.32 -4.74
N HIS A 582 -8.96 -19.76 -3.82
CA HIS A 582 -9.84 -20.53 -2.95
C HIS A 582 -10.77 -21.46 -3.75
N ALA A 583 -11.35 -20.97 -4.85
CA ALA A 583 -12.29 -21.72 -5.68
C ALA A 583 -11.67 -22.94 -6.39
N LEU A 584 -10.33 -23.03 -6.53
CA LEU A 584 -9.68 -24.21 -7.12
C LEU A 584 -9.92 -25.45 -6.25
N GLY A 585 -9.97 -25.29 -4.93
CA GLY A 585 -10.28 -26.34 -3.95
C GLY A 585 -9.09 -27.00 -3.25
N PRO A 586 -7.87 -27.13 -3.81
CA PRO A 586 -6.71 -27.50 -3.00
C PRO A 586 -6.39 -26.40 -1.98
N GLY A 587 -6.33 -26.75 -0.70
CA GLY A 587 -6.02 -25.77 0.36
C GLY A 587 -4.57 -25.25 0.36
N ARG A 588 -3.68 -25.87 -0.41
CA ARG A 588 -2.28 -25.45 -0.58
C ARG A 588 -1.70 -25.94 -1.91
N PHE A 589 -1.18 -25.01 -2.69
CA PHE A 589 -0.65 -25.31 -4.02
C PHE A 589 0.33 -24.26 -4.53
N PHE A 590 1.01 -24.61 -5.60
CA PHE A 590 1.94 -23.79 -6.37
C PHE A 590 1.42 -23.65 -7.82
N LEU A 591 1.58 -22.46 -8.41
CA LEU A 591 1.35 -22.19 -9.83
C LEU A 591 2.60 -21.56 -10.46
N SER A 592 3.02 -22.11 -11.60
CA SER A 592 4.05 -21.51 -12.45
C SER A 592 3.45 -20.39 -13.29
N LEU A 593 3.98 -19.18 -13.14
CA LEU A 593 3.59 -18.00 -13.91
C LEU A 593 4.64 -17.64 -14.98
N ALA A 594 5.56 -18.56 -15.26
CA ALA A 594 6.58 -18.38 -16.29
C ALA A 594 5.95 -17.96 -17.63
N PRO A 595 6.59 -17.05 -18.40
CA PRO A 595 6.07 -16.57 -19.67
C PRO A 595 5.64 -17.71 -20.60
N GLY A 596 4.40 -17.66 -21.06
CA GLY A 596 3.81 -18.67 -21.95
C GLY A 596 3.12 -19.85 -21.24
N SER A 597 3.21 -19.97 -19.91
CA SER A 597 2.46 -20.99 -19.18
C SER A 597 0.94 -20.82 -19.35
N GLU A 598 0.18 -21.90 -19.20
CA GLU A 598 -1.28 -21.81 -19.27
C GLU A 598 -1.85 -20.97 -18.12
N ALA A 599 -1.32 -21.13 -16.91
CA ALA A 599 -1.73 -20.33 -15.76
C ALA A 599 -1.47 -18.83 -15.98
N ALA A 600 -0.31 -18.44 -16.54
CA ALA A 600 0.00 -17.05 -16.87
C ALA A 600 -1.01 -16.45 -17.86
N ARG A 601 -1.39 -17.20 -18.89
CA ARG A 601 -2.42 -16.77 -19.86
C ARG A 601 -3.80 -16.61 -19.23
N LEU A 602 -4.16 -17.50 -18.32
CA LEU A 602 -5.46 -17.49 -17.64
C LEU A 602 -5.58 -16.38 -16.59
N LEU A 603 -4.46 -15.98 -15.98
CA LEU A 603 -4.39 -14.97 -14.92
C LEU A 603 -4.02 -13.57 -15.41
N GLY A 604 -4.00 -13.34 -16.73
CA GLY A 604 -3.55 -12.06 -17.33
C GLY A 604 -4.48 -10.86 -17.08
N ALA A 605 -5.71 -11.09 -16.64
CA ALA A 605 -6.62 -10.01 -16.24
C ALA A 605 -6.22 -9.43 -14.89
N ALA A 606 -6.27 -8.11 -14.75
CA ALA A 606 -6.02 -7.44 -13.48
C ALA A 606 -7.11 -7.81 -12.45
N ARG A 607 -6.70 -8.08 -11.22
CA ARG A 607 -7.58 -8.40 -10.09
C ARG A 607 -7.02 -7.76 -8.81
N GLY A 608 -7.85 -7.71 -7.77
CA GLY A 608 -7.38 -7.33 -6.45
C GLY A 608 -6.35 -8.33 -5.93
N GLU A 609 -5.25 -7.83 -5.40
CA GLU A 609 -4.25 -8.61 -4.67
C GLU A 609 -4.18 -8.11 -3.22
N ARG A 610 -4.21 -9.04 -2.27
CA ARG A 610 -4.15 -8.72 -0.84
C ARG A 610 -2.71 -8.44 -0.39
N ALA A 611 -2.55 -7.38 0.39
CA ALA A 611 -1.30 -6.98 1.00
C ALA A 611 -1.51 -6.47 2.44
N ILE A 612 -1.19 -7.32 3.42
CA ILE A 612 -1.32 -7.01 4.84
C ILE A 612 0.05 -6.67 5.42
N GLY A 613 0.28 -5.39 5.69
CA GLY A 613 1.51 -4.96 6.36
C GLY A 613 1.56 -5.34 7.84
N VAL A 614 2.38 -4.62 8.59
CA VAL A 614 2.52 -4.78 10.05
C VAL A 614 1.29 -4.29 10.82
N ILE A 615 0.48 -3.44 10.18
CA ILE A 615 -0.84 -3.02 10.64
C ILE A 615 -1.89 -3.78 9.83
N TYR A 616 -2.89 -4.33 10.53
CA TYR A 616 -4.08 -4.90 9.89
C TYR A 616 -5.36 -4.35 10.52
N ARG A 617 -6.21 -3.74 9.69
CA ARG A 617 -7.52 -3.20 10.08
C ARG A 617 -8.62 -3.85 9.23
N PRO A 618 -9.33 -4.88 9.75
CA PRO A 618 -10.40 -5.58 9.03
C PRO A 618 -11.50 -4.66 8.49
N ASP A 619 -11.82 -3.59 9.22
CA ASP A 619 -12.87 -2.62 8.87
C ASP A 619 -12.56 -1.82 7.60
N THR A 620 -11.27 -1.63 7.30
CA THR A 620 -10.82 -0.83 6.15
C THR A 620 -10.12 -1.67 5.09
N GLU A 621 -10.17 -3.01 5.20
CA GLU A 621 -9.34 -3.94 4.42
C GLU A 621 -9.42 -3.71 2.90
N ARG A 622 -10.63 -3.53 2.35
CA ARG A 622 -10.83 -3.23 0.91
C ARG A 622 -10.05 -1.99 0.45
N ARG A 623 -9.85 -1.00 1.31
CA ARG A 623 -9.16 0.27 0.99
C ARG A 623 -7.67 0.23 1.33
N SER A 624 -7.28 -0.40 2.44
CA SER A 624 -5.92 -0.31 2.99
C SER A 624 -5.03 -1.52 2.69
N HIS A 625 -5.61 -2.64 2.29
CA HIS A 625 -4.91 -3.93 2.17
C HIS A 625 -5.14 -4.64 0.83
N TYR A 626 -5.63 -3.91 -0.17
CA TYR A 626 -5.77 -4.39 -1.54
C TYR A 626 -5.24 -3.36 -2.52
N PHE A 627 -4.62 -3.84 -3.59
CA PHE A 627 -4.30 -3.04 -4.78
C PHE A 627 -4.63 -3.86 -6.03
N GLU A 628 -4.85 -3.17 -7.15
CA GLU A 628 -4.99 -3.85 -8.44
C GLU A 628 -3.64 -4.28 -8.98
N ALA A 629 -3.61 -5.50 -9.50
CA ALA A 629 -2.38 -6.14 -9.91
C ALA A 629 -2.60 -7.13 -11.06
N ARG A 630 -1.55 -7.36 -11.86
CA ARG A 630 -1.47 -8.42 -12.86
C ARG A 630 -0.45 -9.45 -12.42
N LEU A 631 -0.93 -10.51 -11.76
CA LEU A 631 -0.07 -11.47 -11.06
C LEU A 631 1.04 -12.09 -11.93
N PRO A 632 0.78 -12.52 -13.18
CA PRO A 632 1.83 -13.13 -14.02
C PRO A 632 2.91 -12.16 -14.49
N GLU A 633 2.64 -10.85 -14.45
CA GLU A 633 3.64 -9.84 -14.78
C GLU A 633 4.48 -9.49 -13.54
N GLN A 634 3.94 -9.67 -12.33
CA GLN A 634 4.65 -9.43 -11.07
C GLN A 634 5.59 -10.56 -10.67
N PHE A 635 5.13 -11.80 -10.74
CA PHE A 635 5.80 -12.96 -10.18
C PHE A 635 6.03 -14.05 -11.24
N ASP A 636 7.11 -14.78 -11.11
CA ASP A 636 7.41 -15.97 -11.93
C ASP A 636 6.67 -17.21 -11.41
N ALA A 637 6.23 -17.14 -10.15
CA ALA A 637 5.69 -18.23 -9.38
C ALA A 637 4.78 -17.69 -8.26
N ILE A 638 3.68 -18.39 -7.97
CA ILE A 638 2.84 -18.06 -6.81
C ILE A 638 2.57 -19.31 -5.96
N LEU A 639 2.71 -19.17 -4.65
CA LEU A 639 2.25 -20.14 -3.67
C LEU A 639 0.96 -19.64 -3.02
N HIS A 640 0.01 -20.54 -2.83
CA HIS A 640 -1.26 -20.23 -2.18
C HIS A 640 -1.47 -21.16 -0.99
N PHE A 641 -1.88 -20.57 0.13
CA PHE A 641 -2.28 -21.24 1.36
C PHE A 641 -3.64 -20.72 1.78
N ASP A 642 -4.68 -21.54 1.60
CA ASP A 642 -6.08 -21.10 1.67
C ASP A 642 -6.46 -20.60 3.08
N GLU A 643 -6.07 -21.35 4.10
CA GLU A 643 -6.21 -20.97 5.50
C GLU A 643 -4.84 -20.92 6.18
N THR A 644 -4.54 -19.79 6.83
CA THR A 644 -3.24 -19.52 7.47
C THR A 644 -3.35 -19.18 8.95
N ARG A 645 -2.22 -19.25 9.67
CA ARG A 645 -2.13 -19.05 11.11
C ARG A 645 -1.22 -17.87 11.46
N ALA A 646 -1.55 -17.18 12.54
CA ALA A 646 -0.71 -16.12 13.06
C ALA A 646 0.64 -16.66 13.53
N VAL A 647 1.74 -16.02 13.10
CA VAL A 647 3.09 -16.36 13.56
C VAL A 647 3.23 -16.07 15.04
N THR A 648 3.88 -16.96 15.80
CA THR A 648 3.98 -16.80 17.27
C THR A 648 5.14 -15.85 17.62
N PRO A 649 4.88 -14.66 18.21
CA PRO A 649 5.92 -13.74 18.64
C PRO A 649 6.67 -14.32 19.85
N LEU A 650 7.93 -13.92 20.05
CA LEU A 650 8.68 -14.30 21.26
C LEU A 650 8.13 -13.56 22.50
N GLU A 651 7.75 -12.30 22.35
CA GLU A 651 7.07 -11.51 23.38
C GLU A 651 5.54 -11.70 23.30
N ARG A 652 5.03 -12.79 23.88
CA ARG A 652 3.57 -13.02 23.99
C ARG A 652 2.95 -12.06 24.99
N THR A 653 1.99 -11.25 24.52
CA THR A 653 1.19 -10.37 25.38
C THR A 653 -0.14 -11.04 25.75
N ALA A 654 -0.77 -10.63 26.85
CA ALA A 654 -2.10 -11.13 27.22
C ALA A 654 -3.15 -10.89 26.13
N GLY A 655 -3.04 -9.77 25.38
CA GLY A 655 -3.90 -9.48 24.23
C GLY A 655 -3.67 -10.44 23.05
N TRP A 656 -2.43 -10.82 22.79
CA TRP A 656 -2.11 -11.81 21.76
C TRP A 656 -2.63 -13.22 22.11
N GLU A 657 -2.49 -13.63 23.38
CA GLU A 657 -3.02 -14.91 23.90
C GLU A 657 -4.54 -15.01 23.74
N ALA A 658 -5.25 -13.97 24.18
CA ALA A 658 -6.69 -13.87 24.04
C ALA A 658 -7.09 -13.91 22.55
N GLY A 659 -6.36 -13.17 21.71
CA GLY A 659 -6.70 -12.98 20.30
C GLY A 659 -8.00 -12.20 20.11
N GLU A 660 -8.43 -12.08 18.87
CA GLU A 660 -9.68 -11.39 18.54
C GLU A 660 -10.90 -12.20 19.00
N VAL A 661 -11.80 -11.55 19.76
CA VAL A 661 -13.02 -12.17 20.29
C VAL A 661 -13.98 -12.46 19.13
N PRO A 662 -14.57 -13.66 19.01
CA PRO A 662 -15.53 -13.94 17.93
C PRO A 662 -16.72 -12.97 17.97
N GLU A 663 -17.10 -12.41 16.81
CA GLU A 663 -18.29 -11.55 16.63
C GLU A 663 -19.65 -12.30 16.77
N THR A 664 -19.76 -13.25 17.70
CA THR A 664 -20.99 -14.05 17.91
C THR A 664 -21.72 -13.78 19.22
N PHE A 665 -21.37 -12.71 19.96
CA PHE A 665 -22.22 -12.24 21.05
C PHE A 665 -23.15 -11.12 20.58
N PRO A 666 -24.48 -11.35 20.47
CA PRO A 666 -25.42 -10.25 20.31
C PRO A 666 -25.38 -9.43 21.61
N VAL A 667 -24.74 -8.27 21.58
CA VAL A 667 -24.91 -7.26 22.63
C VAL A 667 -26.24 -6.55 22.40
N GLY A 668 -27.29 -7.21 22.85
CA GLY A 668 -28.64 -6.69 22.91
C GLY A 668 -29.41 -7.36 24.04
N LEU A 669 -29.40 -6.72 25.21
CA LEU A 669 -30.55 -6.60 26.11
C LEU A 669 -30.50 -5.21 26.75
#